data_AF-A0A9P8WHF5-F1
#
_entry.id   AF-A0A9P8WHF5-F1
#
_cell.length_a   1.000
_cell.length_b   1.000
_cell.length_c   1.000
_cell.angle_alpha   90.00
_cell.angle_beta   90.00
_cell.angle_gamma   90.00
#
_symmetry.space_group_name_H-M   'P 1'
#
loop_
_entity.id
_entity.type
_entity.pdbx_description
1 polymer ?
#
loop_
_entity_poly.entity_id
_entity_poly.type
_entity_poly.pdbx_seq_one_letter_code
_entity_poly.pdbx_strand_id
1 'polypeptide(L)'
;MLSASRRPYVCRRCLVQTGHGLPSSRSVIARRLGCSQNNTITTQADAPLLPEKSFGLGSIPKAAPSAPASIAPHLDNRPIRQRLRDWTQDPNYVLQEFNETILYGTVSNINTRMMSTGASEFDYFKSAPEGMVEGTMITGNDDVETAMVGSNERAPGDLVEMKQPGIRSPIFAVYLGYFGSRHHFYTNNGRWVVSLGFSAIFTVSNFSTATEIQPLLDTFPKDATPDEYNALRRADKGPSREVGSVLMERMNKFIASADKYYQDSLTNLDRARALISDGKRTKYLSLFEIADMLLPQSARKGDSFPPPALYAVHTALYRNDFVFRPLSPTSDCHRRDHLFEVFPYHDIMMINRITTMVRDYSQKMGENGRAPSPKELSSNAFGSFVLRAREIVKANREKRLFTPFGIVAPTSGVTLGTPEWSRAQMDVIRYLEWWASYELFEPSSRFHSYGSMILRALELYDDVLLDQTTAWTFLQEVGMIPPWEIPSRYKVRFPGVQIQSGGGLIRKKPHTFEESRRPDIAGGSRKEWKGVNVLCIDAPSTMIIDDGVSLERTDKADEFWIHIHTADPASGILPNSELGKFMELIPENIYLPGHFQAMLPSDIGTEDSNDYKSEGLIKTYSLAAGRPTLTFSTKVNEGGELLEYKVEPGMLDKVTYLDPVDVAQFCEEPAPPPAPGQALAVGSLPAKADQPPNRPMTIADNLDSDSKQDLLVLYRLGEALKKKRLEKGAWPYFAPKPSVTVAFEDVPAVTPGEGVNVLPPDPYIKVGYDAFNGASVVSNTMVLAGEIAARWCSDRGIAVPYRKDVHSSTNFAGIYEYATKELFPLLRNGIQPSASQRQELNRLTGGIEISATPGPYFMLGLDMYAKATSPLRRFSDLILHWQVHAALAHEREVKRQIDASVDDLDQILPFTSETIDNTLSLLHMREKMARVLSYGVKEWILIAVLRDWKFENRPPRKLRFTVDSAWSKGLMGRIDLFDLDALLTIPDLNSLALMKDIKVGDAFEVEITNMNVHQKEIFVKAVKYLGPDDKAASTS
;
A
#
# COMPACT_ATOMS: atom_id res chain seq x y z
N MET A 1 19.43 -12.15 -34.30
CA MET A 1 20.52 -12.10 -35.31
C MET A 1 21.87 -12.31 -34.63
N LEU A 2 22.33 -13.54 -34.41
CA LEU A 2 23.65 -13.84 -33.81
C LEU A 2 24.23 -15.14 -34.38
N SER A 3 24.94 -15.06 -35.51
CA SER A 3 25.57 -16.24 -36.15
C SER A 3 26.74 -15.90 -37.09
N ALA A 4 27.54 -14.87 -36.76
CA ALA A 4 28.66 -14.44 -37.61
C ALA A 4 29.88 -13.90 -36.83
N SER A 5 30.65 -14.79 -36.18
CA SER A 5 32.03 -14.47 -35.74
C SER A 5 32.91 -15.72 -35.73
N ARG A 6 33.63 -15.97 -36.84
CA ARG A 6 34.64 -17.04 -36.93
C ARG A 6 36.01 -16.49 -36.54
N ARG A 7 36.29 -16.39 -35.24
CA ARG A 7 37.65 -16.18 -34.72
C ARG A 7 37.90 -17.12 -33.53
N PRO A 8 39.00 -17.91 -33.50
CA PRO A 8 39.32 -18.77 -32.37
C PRO A 8 39.74 -17.93 -31.16
N TYR A 9 39.32 -18.34 -29.96
CA TYR A 9 39.78 -17.74 -28.70
C TYR A 9 41.24 -18.15 -28.43
N VAL A 10 42.14 -17.18 -28.34
CA VAL A 10 43.54 -17.41 -27.92
C VAL A 10 43.65 -17.21 -26.42
N CYS A 11 44.16 -18.23 -25.71
CA CYS A 11 44.34 -18.19 -24.26
C CYS A 11 45.38 -17.14 -23.83
N ARG A 12 45.10 -16.43 -22.72
CA ARG A 12 45.97 -15.38 -22.15
C ARG A 12 47.39 -15.84 -21.82
N ARG A 13 47.64 -17.15 -21.64
CA ARG A 13 48.99 -17.72 -21.46
C ARG A 13 49.83 -17.73 -22.74
N CYS A 14 49.22 -17.92 -23.92
CA CYS A 14 49.93 -18.02 -25.19
C CYS A 14 50.55 -16.68 -25.64
N LEU A 15 49.93 -15.56 -25.24
CA LEU A 15 50.37 -14.20 -25.56
C LEU A 15 51.64 -13.73 -24.81
N VAL A 16 52.19 -14.55 -23.92
CA VAL A 16 53.33 -14.20 -23.05
C VAL A 16 54.67 -14.77 -23.57
N GLN A 17 54.65 -15.72 -24.52
CA GLN A 17 55.85 -16.47 -24.93
C GLN A 17 56.49 -16.05 -26.28
N THR A 18 55.89 -15.15 -27.06
CA THR A 18 56.47 -14.68 -28.34
C THR A 18 57.19 -13.34 -28.20
N GLY A 19 58.21 -13.31 -27.34
CA GLY A 19 59.07 -12.15 -27.13
C GLY A 19 60.38 -12.20 -27.92
N HIS A 20 60.34 -12.10 -29.25
CA HIS A 20 61.48 -11.71 -30.10
C HIS A 20 60.94 -11.06 -31.39
N GLY A 21 61.53 -9.94 -31.81
CA GLY A 21 61.02 -9.12 -32.93
C GLY A 21 61.85 -9.21 -34.21
N LEU A 22 61.28 -8.73 -35.32
CA LEU A 22 61.92 -8.40 -36.61
C LEU A 22 60.94 -7.47 -37.41
N PRO A 23 61.31 -6.80 -38.52
CA PRO A 23 61.46 -5.35 -38.47
C PRO A 23 60.47 -4.55 -39.36
N SER A 24 60.80 -3.27 -39.60
CA SER A 24 59.92 -2.22 -40.11
C SER A 24 59.82 -2.09 -41.64
N SER A 25 58.71 -1.51 -42.10
CA SER A 25 58.52 -0.96 -43.44
C SER A 25 58.43 0.57 -43.42
N ARG A 26 59.30 1.26 -44.16
CA ARG A 26 59.21 2.70 -44.53
C ARG A 26 58.09 2.88 -45.59
N SER A 27 57.50 4.04 -45.89
CA SER A 27 57.35 5.40 -45.31
C SER A 27 56.10 6.02 -46.00
N VAL A 28 55.72 7.31 -46.12
CA VAL A 28 56.20 8.70 -45.94
C VAL A 28 54.91 9.58 -45.71
N ILE A 29 54.80 10.92 -45.61
CA ILE A 29 55.64 12.12 -45.85
C ILE A 29 55.61 13.03 -44.58
N ALA A 30 56.50 14.02 -44.54
CA ALA A 30 56.64 15.19 -43.67
C ALA A 30 55.49 16.26 -43.81
N ARG A 31 55.47 17.47 -43.17
CA ARG A 31 56.46 18.25 -42.38
C ARG A 31 55.79 19.45 -41.64
N ARG A 32 56.57 20.18 -40.81
CA ARG A 32 56.33 21.47 -40.10
C ARG A 32 55.59 21.32 -38.75
N LEU A 33 56.17 21.68 -37.58
CA LEU A 33 56.73 22.95 -37.03
C LEU A 33 55.64 23.87 -36.42
N GLY A 34 55.83 24.52 -35.26
CA GLY A 34 57.07 24.80 -34.50
C GLY A 34 56.94 24.83 -32.95
N CYS A 35 57.75 25.66 -32.28
CA CYS A 35 58.15 25.52 -30.86
C CYS A 35 58.02 26.83 -30.04
N SER A 36 57.73 26.72 -28.73
CA SER A 36 58.11 27.63 -27.62
C SER A 36 57.77 26.91 -26.30
N GLN A 37 58.70 26.59 -25.38
CA GLN A 37 59.32 27.47 -24.37
C GLN A 37 58.28 28.27 -23.56
N ASN A 38 58.02 27.90 -22.30
CA ASN A 38 58.81 28.09 -21.06
C ASN A 38 58.72 29.52 -20.49
N ASN A 39 58.20 29.66 -19.26
CA ASN A 39 58.89 30.34 -18.15
C ASN A 39 58.15 30.17 -16.81
N THR A 40 58.90 29.82 -15.76
CA THR A 40 58.52 29.94 -14.34
C THR A 40 58.91 31.31 -13.79
N ILE A 41 58.20 31.82 -12.79
CA ILE A 41 58.68 32.86 -11.86
C ILE A 41 57.94 32.73 -10.51
N THR A 42 58.64 33.03 -9.41
CA THR A 42 58.16 33.07 -8.02
C THR A 42 57.51 34.44 -7.69
N THR A 43 57.03 34.84 -6.50
CA THR A 43 57.37 34.50 -5.09
C THR A 43 56.24 34.91 -4.13
N GLN A 44 56.48 34.80 -2.81
CA GLN A 44 55.58 34.96 -1.67
C GLN A 44 55.00 36.38 -1.43
N ALA A 45 53.93 36.42 -0.61
CA ALA A 45 53.50 37.51 0.31
C ALA A 45 53.03 38.85 -0.34
N ASP A 46 52.14 39.66 0.25
CA ASP A 46 51.74 39.87 1.65
C ASP A 46 50.20 40.07 1.83
N ALA A 47 49.74 40.20 3.08
CA ALA A 47 48.37 40.59 3.44
C ALA A 47 48.31 41.98 4.10
N PRO A 48 47.14 42.65 4.09
CA PRO A 48 46.76 43.40 5.31
C PRO A 48 45.26 43.35 5.70
N LEU A 49 45.06 43.05 6.99
CA LEU A 49 44.13 43.73 7.93
C LEU A 49 42.64 43.93 7.57
N LEU A 50 41.79 43.22 8.32
CA LEU A 50 40.43 43.65 8.68
C LEU A 50 40.47 44.77 9.76
N PRO A 51 39.35 45.47 9.97
CA PRO A 51 38.85 45.66 11.33
C PRO A 51 37.43 45.09 11.53
N GLU A 52 37.10 44.76 12.78
CA GLU A 52 35.90 44.04 13.20
C GLU A 52 34.66 44.93 13.39
N LYS A 53 33.47 44.33 13.35
CA LYS A 53 32.63 44.14 14.57
C LYS A 53 31.34 43.33 14.31
N SER A 54 31.19 42.24 15.05
CA SER A 54 29.91 41.56 15.29
C SER A 54 29.88 41.06 16.74
N PHE A 55 28.79 41.30 17.48
CA PHE A 55 28.59 40.81 18.85
C PHE A 55 27.79 39.50 18.85
N GLY A 56 27.91 38.69 19.93
CA GLY A 56 26.88 37.68 20.24
C GLY A 56 27.30 36.21 20.42
N LEU A 57 28.47 35.90 21.00
CA LEU A 57 28.81 34.53 21.42
C LEU A 57 28.77 34.39 22.94
N GLY A 58 27.82 33.59 23.46
CA GLY A 58 27.58 33.48 24.91
C GLY A 58 26.85 32.24 25.42
N SER A 59 26.63 31.20 24.60
CA SER A 59 26.01 29.93 25.04
C SER A 59 26.32 28.75 24.08
N ILE A 60 27.59 28.32 24.02
CA ILE A 60 27.99 27.07 23.36
C ILE A 60 28.95 26.30 24.29
N PRO A 61 28.64 25.04 24.68
CA PRO A 61 29.52 24.22 25.51
C PRO A 61 30.87 23.91 24.84
N LYS A 62 31.94 23.93 25.64
CA LYS A 62 33.31 23.64 25.17
C LYS A 62 33.55 22.12 25.08
N ALA A 63 33.24 21.53 23.93
CA ALA A 63 33.81 20.25 23.51
C ALA A 63 34.77 20.52 22.34
N ALA A 64 36.03 20.10 22.47
CA ALA A 64 37.00 20.28 21.39
C ALA A 64 36.75 19.22 20.29
N PRO A 65 36.47 19.60 19.04
CA PRO A 65 36.50 18.63 17.95
C PRO A 65 37.94 18.14 17.79
N SER A 66 38.15 16.82 17.85
CA SER A 66 39.35 16.20 17.30
C SER A 66 39.47 16.62 15.84
N ALA A 67 40.65 17.04 15.41
CA ALA A 67 40.83 17.63 14.09
C ALA A 67 40.37 16.64 13.00
N PRO A 68 39.47 17.05 12.07
CA PRO A 68 39.11 16.20 10.95
C PRO A 68 40.37 15.93 10.13
N ALA A 69 40.68 14.66 9.89
CA ALA A 69 41.80 14.27 9.04
C ALA A 69 41.55 14.83 7.63
N SER A 70 42.37 15.80 7.20
CA SER A 70 42.16 16.56 5.98
C SER A 70 42.54 15.77 4.74
N ILE A 71 41.74 14.75 4.41
CA ILE A 71 41.75 14.07 3.10
C ILE A 71 41.13 15.03 2.07
N ALA A 72 41.88 16.07 1.72
CA ALA A 72 41.64 16.79 0.47
C ALA A 72 41.75 15.77 -0.69
N PRO A 73 40.87 15.82 -1.70
CA PRO A 73 40.90 14.88 -2.81
C PRO A 73 42.13 15.14 -3.68
N HIS A 74 43.24 14.47 -3.36
CA HIS A 74 44.41 14.40 -4.21
C HIS A 74 44.00 13.80 -5.56
N LEU A 75 43.96 14.63 -6.59
CA LEU A 75 43.77 14.22 -7.98
C LEU A 75 45.01 13.42 -8.44
N ASP A 76 44.98 12.12 -8.13
CA ASP A 76 46.01 11.16 -8.51
C ASP A 76 45.97 10.92 -10.02
N ASN A 77 46.74 11.76 -10.73
CA ASN A 77 46.95 11.77 -12.17
C ASN A 77 47.73 10.55 -12.70
N ARG A 78 48.09 9.57 -11.84
CA ARG A 78 48.74 8.33 -12.30
C ARG A 78 47.77 7.47 -13.13
N PRO A 79 48.25 6.76 -14.17
CA PRO A 79 47.39 5.93 -15.00
C PRO A 79 46.61 4.88 -14.20
N ILE A 80 45.34 4.64 -14.56
CA ILE A 80 44.45 3.68 -13.89
C ILE A 80 45.08 2.28 -13.70
N ARG A 81 45.87 1.79 -14.68
CA ARG A 81 46.58 0.50 -14.57
C ARG A 81 47.70 0.47 -13.53
N GLN A 82 48.22 1.62 -13.13
CA GLN A 82 49.25 1.75 -12.09
C GLN A 82 48.58 1.86 -10.72
N ARG A 83 47.58 2.74 -10.59
CA ARG A 83 46.69 2.80 -9.42
C ARG A 83 46.08 1.43 -9.06
N LEU A 84 45.62 0.66 -10.05
CA LEU A 84 45.11 -0.70 -9.85
C LEU A 84 46.18 -1.73 -9.46
N ARG A 85 47.47 -1.51 -9.75
CA ARG A 85 48.54 -2.39 -9.28
C ARG A 85 48.85 -2.11 -7.82
N ASP A 86 48.99 -0.84 -7.47
CA ASP A 86 49.23 -0.38 -6.10
C ASP A 86 48.06 -0.83 -5.20
N TRP A 87 46.82 -0.70 -5.67
CA TRP A 87 45.61 -1.21 -5.01
C TRP A 87 45.62 -2.73 -4.78
N THR A 88 46.24 -3.53 -5.67
CA THR A 88 46.44 -4.97 -5.45
C THR A 88 47.65 -5.33 -4.57
N GLN A 89 48.33 -4.34 -3.98
CA GLN A 89 49.49 -4.54 -3.10
C GLN A 89 49.31 -4.02 -1.67
N ASP A 90 48.17 -3.41 -1.33
CA ASP A 90 47.85 -3.02 0.04
C ASP A 90 47.28 -4.22 0.83
N PRO A 91 47.98 -4.76 1.85
CA PRO A 91 47.51 -5.90 2.63
C PRO A 91 46.45 -5.53 3.67
N ASN A 92 46.25 -4.23 3.96
CA ASN A 92 45.24 -3.73 4.89
C ASN A 92 43.94 -3.33 4.18
N TYR A 93 43.94 -3.24 2.85
CA TYR A 93 42.74 -2.97 2.08
C TYR A 93 41.86 -4.23 2.02
N VAL A 94 41.09 -4.44 3.09
CA VAL A 94 39.94 -5.35 3.07
C VAL A 94 39.09 -4.96 1.88
N LEU A 95 38.84 -5.93 0.98
CA LEU A 95 37.82 -5.77 -0.05
C LEU A 95 36.48 -5.60 0.66
N GLN A 96 36.07 -4.34 0.83
CA GLN A 96 34.70 -4.02 1.15
C GLN A 96 33.87 -4.52 -0.04
N GLU A 97 33.30 -5.71 0.11
CA GLU A 97 32.42 -6.26 -0.90
C GLU A 97 31.33 -5.23 -1.18
N PHE A 98 31.22 -4.80 -2.45
CA PHE A 98 30.05 -4.08 -2.92
C PHE A 98 28.86 -5.05 -2.87
N ASN A 99 28.27 -5.13 -1.68
CA ASN A 99 27.22 -6.04 -1.26
C ASN A 99 25.85 -5.46 -1.68
N GLU A 100 25.72 -5.19 -2.97
CA GLU A 100 24.57 -4.53 -3.59
C GLU A 100 23.28 -5.39 -3.60
N THR A 101 23.28 -6.61 -3.04
CA THR A 101 22.04 -7.14 -2.45
C THR A 101 21.77 -6.43 -1.13
N ILE A 102 21.05 -5.32 -1.25
CA ILE A 102 20.47 -4.54 -0.16
C ILE A 102 19.62 -5.47 0.72
N LEU A 103 19.72 -5.37 2.06
CA LEU A 103 18.86 -6.16 2.97
C LEU A 103 17.37 -5.91 2.68
N TYR A 104 17.05 -4.64 2.42
CA TYR A 104 15.73 -4.13 2.17
C TYR A 104 15.90 -2.92 1.24
N GLY A 105 15.00 -2.78 0.26
CA GLY A 105 15.14 -1.80 -0.83
C GLY A 105 14.40 -2.26 -2.10
N THR A 106 14.35 -1.41 -3.12
CA THR A 106 13.51 -1.63 -4.33
C THR A 106 14.28 -1.83 -5.63
N VAL A 107 15.60 -1.60 -5.67
CA VAL A 107 16.42 -1.66 -6.89
C VAL A 107 17.50 -2.74 -6.77
N SER A 108 17.83 -3.40 -7.88
CA SER A 108 18.85 -4.46 -7.94
C SER A 108 19.76 -4.30 -9.17
N ASN A 109 21.07 -4.56 -9.03
CA ASN A 109 22.06 -4.36 -10.11
C ASN A 109 22.12 -5.54 -11.11
N ILE A 110 20.98 -5.83 -11.73
CA ILE A 110 20.77 -7.01 -12.58
C ILE A 110 21.47 -6.94 -13.95
N ASN A 111 21.92 -5.73 -14.33
CA ASN A 111 22.51 -5.47 -15.63
C ASN A 111 24.02 -5.77 -15.67
N THR A 112 24.68 -5.84 -14.50
CA THR A 112 26.13 -6.11 -14.41
C THR A 112 26.48 -7.41 -13.71
N ARG A 113 25.64 -7.91 -12.78
CA ARG A 113 25.78 -9.24 -12.16
C ARG A 113 24.64 -10.16 -12.58
N MET A 114 24.99 -11.36 -13.04
CA MET A 114 24.02 -12.43 -13.26
C MET A 114 23.83 -13.21 -11.95
N MET A 115 22.63 -13.14 -11.37
CA MET A 115 22.26 -13.98 -10.24
C MET A 115 22.19 -15.44 -10.73
N SER A 116 22.96 -16.34 -10.11
CA SER A 116 22.94 -17.76 -10.51
C SER A 116 21.74 -18.48 -9.91
N THR A 117 21.18 -19.45 -10.63
CA THR A 117 20.09 -20.32 -10.15
C THR A 117 20.47 -21.24 -8.97
N GLY A 118 21.71 -21.17 -8.49
CA GLY A 118 22.21 -21.91 -7.33
C GLY A 118 22.26 -21.14 -6.01
N ALA A 119 22.17 -19.80 -6.02
CA ALA A 119 22.55 -18.93 -4.89
C ALA A 119 21.65 -19.07 -3.63
N SER A 120 22.22 -18.87 -2.44
CA SER A 120 21.48 -18.82 -1.16
C SER A 120 20.63 -17.54 -0.98
N GLU A 121 20.39 -16.79 -2.06
CA GLU A 121 19.44 -15.66 -2.10
C GLU A 121 18.03 -16.16 -2.54
N PHE A 122 17.90 -17.39 -3.03
CA PHE A 122 16.59 -18.09 -3.10
C PHE A 122 15.99 -18.38 -1.72
N ASP A 123 16.81 -18.39 -0.66
CA ASP A 123 16.39 -18.81 0.68
C ASP A 123 15.51 -17.78 1.42
N TYR A 124 15.36 -16.59 0.85
CA TYR A 124 14.56 -15.51 1.40
C TYR A 124 13.89 -14.77 0.24
N PHE A 125 12.67 -15.18 -0.16
CA PHE A 125 11.86 -14.29 -1.00
C PHE A 125 11.51 -13.06 -0.18
N LYS A 126 11.66 -11.88 -0.79
CA LYS A 126 11.13 -10.65 -0.22
C LYS A 126 9.61 -10.84 -0.06
N SER A 127 9.09 -10.60 1.14
CA SER A 127 7.68 -10.26 1.28
C SER A 127 7.38 -9.07 0.36
N ALA A 128 6.18 -9.01 -0.22
CA ALA A 128 5.70 -7.71 -0.71
C ALA A 128 5.75 -6.72 0.46
N PRO A 129 6.20 -5.47 0.27
CA PRO A 129 6.32 -4.49 1.35
C PRO A 129 4.94 -4.30 1.99
N GLU A 130 4.75 -4.91 3.16
CA GLU A 130 3.46 -5.16 3.81
C GLU A 130 2.34 -5.60 2.84
N GLY A 131 2.55 -6.75 2.18
CA GLY A 131 1.42 -7.55 1.67
C GLY A 131 0.39 -7.80 2.78
N MET A 132 -0.89 -7.90 2.44
CA MET A 132 -2.04 -7.53 3.32
C MET A 132 -2.27 -8.44 4.54
N VAL A 133 -1.38 -9.40 4.80
CA VAL A 133 -1.44 -10.39 5.89
C VAL A 133 -0.98 -9.81 7.24
N GLU A 134 -0.03 -8.86 7.23
CA GLU A 134 0.45 -8.14 8.44
C GLU A 134 -0.60 -7.16 9.03
N GLY A 135 -1.84 -7.19 8.54
CA GLY A 135 -2.91 -6.29 8.97
C GLY A 135 -4.31 -6.92 8.97
N THR A 136 -4.43 -8.22 9.31
CA THR A 136 -5.75 -8.93 9.35
C THR A 136 -6.64 -8.47 10.52
N MET A 137 -7.08 -7.22 10.42
CA MET A 137 -8.23 -6.62 11.08
C MET A 137 -8.97 -5.83 9.97
N ILE A 138 -9.61 -6.58 9.04
CA ILE A 138 -10.45 -6.09 7.93
C ILE A 138 -9.62 -5.47 6.76
N THR A 139 -9.70 -5.86 5.47
CA THR A 139 -10.71 -6.64 4.71
C THR A 139 -10.14 -7.50 3.56
N GLY A 140 -10.42 -8.82 3.59
CA GLY A 140 -10.99 -9.59 2.46
C GLY A 140 -10.18 -10.06 1.23
N ASN A 141 -10.66 -11.14 0.61
CA ASN A 141 -10.15 -11.89 -0.56
C ASN A 141 -11.27 -12.70 -1.24
N ASP A 142 -11.14 -13.02 -2.55
CA ASP A 142 -12.11 -13.81 -3.36
C ASP A 142 -12.00 -15.35 -3.14
N ASP A 143 -13.02 -16.16 -3.52
CA ASP A 143 -12.94 -17.40 -4.35
C ASP A 143 -14.21 -18.30 -4.27
N VAL A 144 -14.58 -19.21 -5.20
CA VAL A 144 -13.86 -20.16 -6.11
C VAL A 144 -14.71 -20.39 -7.41
N GLU A 145 -14.57 -21.33 -8.38
CA GLU A 145 -13.54 -22.32 -8.84
C GLU A 145 -13.70 -22.61 -10.37
N THR A 146 -12.60 -22.96 -11.04
CA THR A 146 -12.40 -23.83 -12.24
C THR A 146 -10.87 -23.92 -12.40
N ALA A 147 -10.30 -24.72 -13.31
CA ALA A 147 -8.87 -24.68 -13.64
C ALA A 147 -8.46 -23.31 -14.27
N MET A 148 -8.24 -22.32 -13.41
CA MET A 148 -8.20 -20.88 -13.69
C MET A 148 -6.83 -20.25 -13.35
N VAL A 149 -6.72 -18.96 -13.62
CA VAL A 149 -5.46 -18.19 -13.57
C VAL A 149 -5.66 -16.93 -12.73
N GLY A 150 -5.15 -16.91 -11.51
CA GLY A 150 -5.20 -15.74 -10.62
C GLY A 150 -6.24 -15.76 -9.52
N SER A 151 -6.64 -16.92 -8.99
CA SER A 151 -7.44 -16.96 -7.77
C SER A 151 -6.58 -16.62 -6.52
N ASN A 152 -7.24 -16.18 -5.45
CA ASN A 152 -6.65 -15.83 -4.16
C ASN A 152 -6.30 -17.05 -3.29
N GLU A 153 -6.77 -18.23 -3.66
CA GLU A 153 -6.32 -19.52 -3.14
C GLU A 153 -4.79 -19.57 -3.09
N ARG A 154 -4.28 -19.61 -1.85
CA ARG A 154 -2.96 -20.13 -1.55
C ARG A 154 -3.18 -21.58 -1.13
N ALA A 155 -3.61 -22.45 -2.05
CA ALA A 155 -3.96 -23.83 -1.77
C ALA A 155 -2.77 -24.79 -2.01
N PRO A 156 -2.54 -25.79 -1.13
CA PRO A 156 -1.52 -26.81 -1.38
C PRO A 156 -1.82 -27.59 -2.67
N GLY A 157 -0.92 -27.49 -3.65
CA GLY A 157 -1.07 -28.06 -5.00
C GLY A 157 -0.96 -27.03 -6.13
N ASP A 158 -1.17 -25.74 -5.84
CA ASP A 158 -1.19 -24.68 -6.86
C ASP A 158 0.18 -24.41 -7.48
N LEU A 159 0.16 -24.04 -8.77
CA LEU A 159 1.34 -23.57 -9.49
C LEU A 159 1.54 -22.07 -9.22
N VAL A 160 2.72 -21.70 -8.76
CA VAL A 160 3.12 -20.30 -8.56
C VAL A 160 4.29 -19.94 -9.48
N GLU A 161 4.19 -18.79 -10.15
CA GLU A 161 5.34 -18.16 -10.81
C GLU A 161 6.19 -17.42 -9.76
N MET A 162 7.41 -17.90 -9.54
CA MET A 162 8.38 -17.29 -8.63
C MET A 162 9.41 -16.48 -9.42
N LYS A 163 9.43 -15.17 -9.18
CA LYS A 163 10.31 -14.21 -9.85
C LYS A 163 11.11 -13.41 -8.81
N GLN A 164 12.43 -13.57 -8.79
CA GLN A 164 13.31 -12.69 -8.01
C GLN A 164 13.96 -11.62 -8.91
N PRO A 165 14.26 -10.42 -8.38
CA PRO A 165 14.99 -9.40 -9.13
C PRO A 165 16.35 -9.92 -9.61
N GLY A 166 16.52 -10.01 -10.93
CA GLY A 166 17.78 -10.40 -11.58
C GLY A 166 17.79 -11.76 -12.26
N ILE A 167 16.73 -12.55 -12.10
CA ILE A 167 16.55 -13.79 -12.86
C ILE A 167 15.86 -13.48 -14.19
N ARG A 168 16.39 -14.01 -15.30
CA ARG A 168 15.85 -13.77 -16.67
C ARG A 168 14.79 -14.77 -17.12
N SER A 169 14.63 -15.86 -16.40
CA SER A 169 13.63 -16.91 -16.63
C SER A 169 12.93 -17.18 -15.30
N PRO A 170 11.60 -17.10 -15.22
CA PRO A 170 10.88 -17.36 -13.98
C PRO A 170 11.07 -18.81 -13.53
N ILE A 171 11.02 -19.03 -12.21
CA ILE A 171 11.03 -20.36 -11.62
C ILE A 171 9.59 -20.72 -11.30
N PHE A 172 9.15 -21.88 -11.76
CA PHE A 172 7.86 -22.42 -11.36
C PHE A 172 8.03 -23.28 -10.12
N ALA A 173 7.05 -23.21 -9.21
CA ALA A 173 6.95 -24.12 -8.08
C ALA A 173 5.51 -24.54 -7.83
N VAL A 174 5.35 -25.72 -7.24
CA VAL A 174 4.10 -26.12 -6.58
C VAL A 174 4.17 -25.64 -5.14
N TYR A 175 3.12 -24.95 -4.69
CA TYR A 175 2.97 -24.58 -3.29
C TYR A 175 2.56 -25.78 -2.45
N LEU A 176 3.25 -26.02 -1.33
CA LEU A 176 3.04 -27.16 -0.45
C LEU A 176 2.21 -26.83 0.79
N GLY A 177 1.98 -25.54 1.08
CA GLY A 177 1.25 -25.07 2.26
C GLY A 177 2.06 -24.16 3.17
N TYR A 178 1.43 -23.81 4.29
CA TYR A 178 2.01 -23.01 5.37
C TYR A 178 2.16 -23.87 6.62
N PHE A 179 3.38 -24.00 7.14
CA PHE A 179 3.69 -24.75 8.36
C PHE A 179 5.04 -24.29 8.92
N GLY A 180 5.32 -24.54 10.21
CA GLY A 180 6.54 -24.02 10.86
C GLY A 180 6.69 -22.49 10.80
N SER A 181 5.56 -21.76 10.80
CA SER A 181 5.45 -20.32 10.54
C SER A 181 6.06 -19.84 9.21
N ARG A 182 6.14 -20.71 8.19
CA ARG A 182 6.74 -20.43 6.88
C ARG A 182 5.90 -21.01 5.73
N HIS A 183 6.04 -20.43 4.54
CA HIS A 183 5.50 -20.96 3.29
C HIS A 183 6.47 -21.94 2.64
N HIS A 184 6.01 -23.11 2.20
CA HIS A 184 6.84 -24.16 1.61
C HIS A 184 6.52 -24.39 0.13
N PHE A 185 7.55 -24.55 -0.70
CA PHE A 185 7.46 -24.68 -2.16
C PHE A 185 8.35 -25.79 -2.69
N TYR A 186 7.94 -26.43 -3.78
CA TYR A 186 8.77 -27.37 -4.52
C TYR A 186 8.91 -26.94 -5.99
N THR A 187 10.13 -26.60 -6.40
CA THR A 187 10.42 -25.97 -7.72
C THR A 187 10.54 -26.97 -8.86
N ASN A 188 10.33 -26.52 -10.10
CA ASN A 188 10.54 -27.28 -11.34
C ASN A 188 11.97 -27.82 -11.51
N ASN A 189 12.96 -27.18 -10.86
CA ASN A 189 14.34 -27.65 -10.80
C ASN A 189 14.57 -28.79 -9.80
N GLY A 190 13.61 -29.06 -8.91
CA GLY A 190 13.70 -30.06 -7.85
C GLY A 190 14.37 -29.56 -6.57
N ARG A 191 14.30 -28.25 -6.28
CA ARG A 191 14.66 -27.67 -4.98
C ARG A 191 13.42 -27.39 -4.15
N TRP A 192 13.47 -27.77 -2.88
CA TRP A 192 12.59 -27.23 -1.82
C TRP A 192 13.02 -25.80 -1.49
N VAL A 193 12.06 -24.88 -1.37
CA VAL A 193 12.29 -23.49 -0.98
C VAL A 193 11.27 -23.08 0.08
N VAL A 194 11.67 -22.17 0.96
CA VAL A 194 10.91 -21.77 2.15
C VAL A 194 10.92 -20.25 2.28
N SER A 195 9.79 -19.64 2.65
CA SER A 195 9.66 -18.18 2.80
C SER A 195 8.90 -17.74 4.05
N LEU A 196 9.07 -16.47 4.43
CA LEU A 196 8.18 -15.79 5.39
C LEU A 196 6.87 -15.34 4.72
N GLY A 197 6.95 -14.84 3.49
CA GLY A 197 5.83 -14.44 2.64
C GLY A 197 6.16 -14.65 1.17
N PHE A 198 5.17 -14.63 0.28
CA PHE A 198 5.42 -14.67 -1.16
C PHE A 198 4.44 -13.77 -1.93
N SER A 199 4.86 -13.36 -3.11
CA SER A 199 4.06 -12.63 -4.09
C SER A 199 4.16 -13.42 -5.40
N ALA A 200 3.06 -14.07 -5.79
CA ALA A 200 2.96 -14.76 -7.07
C ALA A 200 2.38 -13.80 -8.11
N ILE A 201 3.10 -13.61 -9.20
CA ILE A 201 2.74 -12.75 -10.34
C ILE A 201 1.80 -13.47 -11.32
N PHE A 202 1.72 -14.79 -11.21
CA PHE A 202 0.82 -15.67 -11.94
C PHE A 202 0.60 -16.92 -11.08
N THR A 203 -0.65 -17.35 -10.96
CA THR A 203 -1.03 -18.61 -10.31
C THR A 203 -1.84 -19.49 -11.27
N VAL A 204 -1.76 -20.80 -11.09
CA VAL A 204 -2.75 -21.75 -11.65
C VAL A 204 -3.26 -22.62 -10.51
N SER A 205 -4.53 -22.42 -10.19
CA SER A 205 -5.23 -23.06 -9.09
C SER A 205 -5.49 -24.54 -9.41
N ASN A 206 -5.50 -25.41 -8.41
CA ASN A 206 -5.70 -26.87 -8.57
C ASN A 206 -4.70 -27.54 -9.55
N PHE A 207 -3.48 -26.99 -9.69
CA PHE A 207 -2.48 -27.51 -10.65
C PHE A 207 -1.95 -28.92 -10.31
N SER A 208 -1.96 -29.31 -9.03
CA SER A 208 -1.54 -30.62 -8.53
C SER A 208 -2.52 -31.10 -7.49
N THR A 209 -2.81 -32.40 -7.45
CA THR A 209 -3.72 -33.00 -6.46
C THR A 209 -3.06 -33.18 -5.10
N ALA A 210 -3.86 -33.23 -4.02
CA ALA A 210 -3.39 -33.56 -2.68
C ALA A 210 -2.57 -34.87 -2.64
N THR A 211 -2.97 -35.87 -3.43
CA THR A 211 -2.26 -37.16 -3.59
C THR A 211 -0.91 -37.05 -4.30
N GLU A 212 -0.68 -36.02 -5.13
CA GLU A 212 0.60 -35.78 -5.80
C GLU A 212 1.59 -34.99 -4.93
N ILE A 213 1.11 -34.20 -3.96
CA ILE A 213 1.97 -33.48 -3.01
C ILE A 213 2.27 -34.26 -1.73
N GLN A 214 1.40 -35.20 -1.31
CA GLN A 214 1.56 -35.95 -0.06
C GLN A 214 2.94 -36.63 0.10
N PRO A 215 3.54 -37.27 -0.93
CA PRO A 215 4.87 -37.88 -0.79
C PRO A 215 5.98 -36.88 -0.44
N LEU A 216 5.84 -35.61 -0.79
CA LEU A 216 6.74 -34.55 -0.34
C LEU A 216 6.43 -34.12 1.10
N LEU A 217 5.15 -33.99 1.45
CA LEU A 217 4.71 -33.60 2.80
C LEU A 217 5.19 -34.60 3.87
N ASP A 218 5.17 -35.89 3.55
CA ASP A 218 5.65 -36.97 4.44
C ASP A 218 7.16 -36.93 4.73
N THR A 219 7.94 -36.12 3.99
CA THR A 219 9.38 -35.93 4.26
C THR A 219 9.71 -34.86 5.32
N PHE A 220 8.75 -34.02 5.70
CA PHE A 220 8.99 -32.91 6.63
C PHE A 220 8.73 -33.30 8.10
N PRO A 221 9.54 -32.81 9.06
CA PRO A 221 9.29 -32.97 10.48
C PRO A 221 8.11 -32.09 10.92
N LYS A 222 7.01 -32.70 11.37
CA LYS A 222 5.71 -32.01 11.57
C LYS A 222 5.80 -30.81 12.52
N ASP A 223 6.53 -30.96 13.63
CA ASP A 223 6.54 -30.01 14.74
C ASP A 223 7.78 -29.11 14.79
N ALA A 224 8.53 -28.98 13.68
CA ALA A 224 9.78 -28.24 13.65
C ALA A 224 9.60 -26.71 13.68
N THR A 225 10.51 -26.04 14.38
CA THR A 225 10.57 -24.58 14.49
C THR A 225 11.01 -23.89 13.19
N PRO A 226 10.75 -22.57 13.03
CA PRO A 226 11.18 -21.80 11.86
C PRO A 226 12.70 -21.88 11.59
N ASP A 227 13.51 -22.15 12.62
CA ASP A 227 14.97 -22.22 12.53
C ASP A 227 15.50 -23.64 12.33
N GLU A 228 14.78 -24.68 12.77
CA GLU A 228 15.08 -26.07 12.38
C GLU A 228 14.80 -26.29 10.89
N TYR A 229 13.72 -25.72 10.35
CA TYR A 229 13.49 -25.70 8.90
C TYR A 229 14.60 -24.95 8.14
N ASN A 230 15.09 -23.83 8.68
CA ASN A 230 16.27 -23.13 8.14
C ASN A 230 17.53 -24.02 8.18
N ALA A 231 17.74 -24.76 9.28
CA ALA A 231 18.91 -25.63 9.46
C ALA A 231 18.89 -26.84 8.51
N LEU A 232 17.74 -27.50 8.34
CA LEU A 232 17.55 -28.59 7.38
C LEU A 232 17.82 -28.13 5.95
N ARG A 233 17.29 -26.96 5.57
CA ARG A 233 17.54 -26.34 4.26
C ARG A 233 19.03 -25.99 4.06
N ARG A 234 19.68 -25.36 5.04
CA ARG A 234 21.13 -25.05 5.01
C ARG A 234 22.01 -26.30 4.92
N ALA A 235 21.50 -27.46 5.35
CA ALA A 235 22.17 -28.76 5.25
C ALA A 235 21.81 -29.56 3.98
N ASP A 236 21.03 -28.98 3.05
CA ASP A 236 20.47 -29.62 1.84
C ASP A 236 19.66 -30.90 2.13
N LYS A 237 19.04 -30.97 3.32
CA LYS A 237 18.23 -32.11 3.79
C LYS A 237 16.74 -31.93 3.47
N GLY A 238 16.44 -31.50 2.25
CA GLY A 238 15.07 -31.40 1.73
C GLY A 238 14.54 -32.71 1.12
N PRO A 239 13.27 -32.74 0.66
CA PRO A 239 12.76 -33.82 -0.18
C PRO A 239 13.63 -34.04 -1.43
N SER A 240 13.83 -35.30 -1.81
CA SER A 240 14.67 -35.65 -2.96
C SER A 240 13.99 -35.34 -4.30
N ARG A 241 14.82 -35.19 -5.34
CA ARG A 241 14.37 -34.99 -6.73
C ARG A 241 13.59 -36.16 -7.31
N GLU A 242 13.71 -37.34 -6.70
CA GLU A 242 12.99 -38.55 -7.09
C GLU A 242 11.55 -38.51 -6.56
N VAL A 243 11.36 -38.10 -5.30
CA VAL A 243 10.04 -37.97 -4.66
C VAL A 243 9.19 -36.91 -5.38
N GLY A 244 9.76 -35.75 -5.69
CA GLY A 244 9.05 -34.66 -6.39
C GLY A 244 9.04 -34.76 -7.92
N SER A 245 9.48 -35.88 -8.50
CA SER A 245 9.66 -36.04 -9.95
C SER A 245 8.37 -35.81 -10.76
N VAL A 246 7.22 -36.27 -10.25
CA VAL A 246 5.89 -36.08 -10.87
C VAL A 246 5.56 -34.58 -11.03
N LEU A 247 5.77 -33.79 -9.98
CA LEU A 247 5.50 -32.35 -10.02
C LEU A 247 6.46 -31.62 -10.97
N MET A 248 7.72 -32.03 -11.02
CA MET A 248 8.68 -31.52 -12.02
C MET A 248 8.23 -31.81 -13.45
N GLU A 249 7.72 -33.01 -13.73
CA GLU A 249 7.21 -33.35 -15.06
C GLU A 249 5.96 -32.54 -15.43
N ARG A 250 5.01 -32.35 -14.48
CA ARG A 250 3.84 -31.48 -14.67
C ARG A 250 4.26 -30.04 -14.99
N MET A 251 5.15 -29.45 -14.19
CA MET A 251 5.65 -28.08 -14.40
C MET A 251 6.37 -27.92 -15.74
N ASN A 252 7.22 -28.88 -16.11
CA ASN A 252 7.94 -28.82 -17.40
C ASN A 252 7.00 -29.00 -18.60
N LYS A 253 5.94 -29.81 -18.50
CA LYS A 253 4.86 -29.90 -19.51
C LYS A 253 4.08 -28.59 -19.64
N PHE A 254 3.78 -27.90 -18.52
CA PHE A 254 3.14 -26.59 -18.53
C PHE A 254 3.98 -25.55 -19.28
N ILE A 255 5.27 -25.43 -18.91
CA ILE A 255 6.21 -24.50 -19.53
C ILE A 255 6.33 -24.76 -21.03
N ALA A 256 6.57 -26.01 -21.44
CA ALA A 256 6.68 -26.38 -22.86
C ALA A 256 5.39 -26.11 -23.65
N SER A 257 4.21 -26.27 -23.03
CA SER A 257 2.94 -25.91 -23.66
C SER A 257 2.76 -24.39 -23.81
N ALA A 258 3.20 -23.59 -22.83
CA ALA A 258 3.13 -22.13 -22.90
C ALA A 258 4.11 -21.55 -23.92
N ASP A 259 5.35 -22.05 -23.95
CA ASP A 259 6.35 -21.70 -24.97
C ASP A 259 5.82 -22.01 -26.38
N LYS A 260 5.07 -23.11 -26.56
CA LYS A 260 4.41 -23.40 -27.84
C LYS A 260 3.34 -22.37 -28.18
N TYR A 261 2.40 -22.05 -27.28
CA TYR A 261 1.40 -21.00 -27.52
C TYR A 261 2.05 -19.63 -27.84
N TYR A 262 3.20 -19.33 -27.21
CA TYR A 262 3.98 -18.14 -27.51
C TYR A 262 4.56 -18.14 -28.92
N GLN A 263 5.12 -19.28 -29.36
CA GLN A 263 5.67 -19.45 -30.70
C GLN A 263 4.59 -19.41 -31.79
N ASP A 264 3.48 -20.12 -31.59
CA ASP A 264 2.35 -20.19 -32.51
C ASP A 264 1.68 -18.80 -32.70
N SER A 265 1.75 -17.91 -31.70
CA SER A 265 1.12 -16.57 -31.72
C SER A 265 2.13 -15.40 -31.77
N LEU A 266 3.40 -15.68 -32.03
CA LEU A 266 4.54 -14.76 -31.85
C LEU A 266 4.34 -13.37 -32.47
N THR A 267 3.79 -13.30 -33.69
CA THR A 267 3.61 -12.03 -34.42
C THR A 267 2.61 -11.08 -33.75
N ASN A 268 1.63 -11.60 -33.02
CA ASN A 268 0.69 -10.78 -32.25
C ASN A 268 1.27 -10.43 -30.87
N LEU A 269 1.86 -11.42 -30.19
CA LEU A 269 2.40 -11.27 -28.84
C LEU A 269 3.56 -10.24 -28.78
N ASP A 270 4.56 -10.34 -29.67
CA ASP A 270 5.64 -9.34 -29.75
C ASP A 270 5.13 -7.95 -30.20
N ARG A 271 3.93 -7.89 -30.80
CA ARG A 271 3.26 -6.64 -31.22
C ARG A 271 2.18 -6.16 -30.25
N ALA A 272 1.95 -6.81 -29.11
CA ALA A 272 0.83 -6.54 -28.20
C ALA A 272 0.64 -5.05 -27.89
N ARG A 273 1.74 -4.35 -27.59
CA ARG A 273 1.79 -2.88 -27.39
C ARG A 273 1.09 -2.08 -28.49
N ALA A 274 1.29 -2.46 -29.76
CA ALA A 274 0.77 -1.76 -30.93
C ALA A 274 -0.61 -2.25 -31.39
N LEU A 275 -1.13 -3.33 -30.79
CA LEU A 275 -2.47 -3.85 -31.03
C LEU A 275 -3.47 -3.36 -29.96
N ILE A 276 -3.04 -3.23 -28.70
CA ILE A 276 -3.92 -2.95 -27.56
C ILE A 276 -3.90 -1.48 -27.13
N SER A 277 -2.72 -0.83 -27.07
CA SER A 277 -2.62 0.58 -26.68
C SER A 277 -3.28 1.49 -27.71
N ASP A 278 -4.11 2.45 -27.27
CA ASP A 278 -4.56 3.54 -28.12
C ASP A 278 -3.76 4.83 -27.88
N GLY A 279 -3.92 5.82 -28.76
CA GLY A 279 -3.15 7.07 -28.70
C GLY A 279 -3.65 8.11 -27.71
N LYS A 280 -4.81 7.90 -27.06
CA LYS A 280 -5.60 8.93 -26.40
C LYS A 280 -5.85 8.69 -24.91
N ARG A 281 -6.07 7.45 -24.47
CA ARG A 281 -6.40 7.14 -23.08
C ARG A 281 -5.77 5.85 -22.58
N THR A 282 -5.52 5.82 -21.28
CA THR A 282 -5.31 4.57 -20.54
C THR A 282 -6.54 3.67 -20.66
N LYS A 283 -6.31 2.36 -20.81
CA LYS A 283 -7.37 1.33 -20.73
C LYS A 283 -7.14 0.45 -19.52
N TYR A 284 -8.19 -0.22 -19.07
CA TYR A 284 -8.12 -1.31 -18.09
C TYR A 284 -8.76 -2.52 -18.77
N LEU A 285 -8.01 -3.63 -18.89
CA LEU A 285 -8.42 -4.83 -19.60
C LEU A 285 -7.93 -6.07 -18.85
N SER A 286 -8.78 -7.08 -18.72
CA SER A 286 -8.45 -8.39 -18.15
C SER A 286 -7.43 -9.15 -19.03
N LEU A 287 -6.73 -10.11 -18.42
CA LEU A 287 -5.88 -11.05 -19.16
C LEU A 287 -6.66 -11.86 -20.20
N PHE A 288 -7.95 -12.10 -19.94
CA PHE A 288 -8.86 -12.83 -20.83
C PHE A 288 -9.25 -11.99 -22.07
N GLU A 289 -9.67 -10.74 -21.89
CA GLU A 289 -9.89 -9.81 -23.02
C GLU A 289 -8.62 -9.60 -23.84
N ILE A 290 -7.47 -9.47 -23.18
CA ILE A 290 -6.18 -9.33 -23.86
C ILE A 290 -5.82 -10.63 -24.62
N ALA A 291 -6.16 -11.80 -24.09
CA ALA A 291 -5.97 -13.08 -24.78
C ALA A 291 -6.85 -13.17 -26.04
N ASP A 292 -8.13 -12.77 -25.99
CA ASP A 292 -8.99 -12.72 -27.19
C ASP A 292 -8.53 -11.69 -28.24
N MET A 293 -7.82 -10.63 -27.84
CA MET A 293 -7.22 -9.66 -28.77
C MET A 293 -5.91 -10.13 -29.41
N LEU A 294 -5.19 -11.09 -28.81
CA LEU A 294 -3.85 -11.50 -29.24
C LEU A 294 -3.75 -12.93 -29.77
N LEU A 295 -4.49 -13.87 -29.21
CA LEU A 295 -4.46 -15.29 -29.58
C LEU A 295 -5.48 -15.59 -30.69
N PRO A 296 -5.20 -16.58 -31.57
CA PRO A 296 -6.20 -17.06 -32.50
C PRO A 296 -7.32 -17.81 -31.76
N GLN A 297 -8.56 -17.69 -32.23
CA GLN A 297 -9.72 -18.41 -31.64
C GLN A 297 -9.54 -19.93 -31.60
N SER A 298 -8.70 -20.50 -32.49
CA SER A 298 -8.31 -21.92 -32.48
C SER A 298 -7.43 -22.33 -31.27
N ALA A 299 -7.03 -21.40 -30.40
CA ALA A 299 -6.31 -21.67 -29.16
C ALA A 299 -7.24 -21.85 -27.94
N ARG A 300 -8.53 -21.50 -28.05
CA ARG A 300 -9.54 -21.75 -27.01
C ARG A 300 -9.82 -23.25 -26.84
N LYS A 301 -10.35 -23.64 -25.68
CA LYS A 301 -10.85 -24.99 -25.37
C LYS A 301 -12.21 -24.85 -24.68
N GLY A 302 -13.29 -25.00 -25.45
CA GLY A 302 -14.60 -24.49 -25.03
C GLY A 302 -14.56 -22.96 -25.00
N ASP A 303 -15.22 -22.36 -24.01
CA ASP A 303 -15.43 -20.91 -23.96
C ASP A 303 -14.24 -20.10 -23.41
N SER A 304 -13.13 -20.74 -23.04
CA SER A 304 -11.96 -20.07 -22.45
C SER A 304 -10.63 -20.51 -23.07
N PHE A 305 -9.56 -19.77 -22.80
CA PHE A 305 -8.18 -20.17 -23.11
C PHE A 305 -7.60 -21.01 -21.97
N PRO A 306 -6.85 -22.10 -22.26
CA PRO A 306 -6.24 -22.91 -21.22
C PRO A 306 -5.09 -22.16 -20.52
N PRO A 307 -4.79 -22.44 -19.24
CA PRO A 307 -3.78 -21.70 -18.47
C PRO A 307 -2.40 -21.51 -19.12
N PRO A 308 -1.80 -22.46 -19.88
CA PRO A 308 -0.54 -22.23 -20.58
C PRO A 308 -0.63 -21.16 -21.70
N ALA A 309 -1.80 -20.99 -22.32
CA ALA A 309 -2.03 -19.95 -23.33
C ALA A 309 -2.17 -18.57 -22.68
N LEU A 310 -2.87 -18.49 -21.55
CA LEU A 310 -2.95 -17.27 -20.72
C LEU A 310 -1.55 -16.88 -20.19
N TYR A 311 -0.72 -17.85 -19.80
CA TYR A 311 0.66 -17.57 -19.41
C TYR A 311 1.53 -17.06 -20.57
N ALA A 312 1.33 -17.56 -21.80
CA ALA A 312 2.02 -17.03 -22.98
C ALA A 312 1.66 -15.57 -23.26
N VAL A 313 0.38 -15.19 -23.06
CA VAL A 313 -0.08 -13.80 -23.14
C VAL A 313 0.57 -12.96 -22.03
N HIS A 314 0.44 -13.36 -20.78
CA HIS A 314 1.05 -12.69 -19.62
C HIS A 314 2.56 -12.46 -19.80
N THR A 315 3.29 -13.47 -20.28
CA THR A 315 4.72 -13.38 -20.64
C THR A 315 5.01 -12.27 -21.66
N ALA A 316 4.10 -12.02 -22.63
CA ALA A 316 4.25 -10.97 -23.62
C ALA A 316 4.00 -9.57 -23.03
N LEU A 317 3.05 -9.46 -22.09
CA LEU A 317 2.75 -8.23 -21.36
C LEU A 317 3.92 -7.85 -20.45
N TYR A 318 4.44 -8.78 -19.65
CA TYR A 318 5.56 -8.56 -18.72
C TYR A 318 6.90 -8.25 -19.40
N ARG A 319 7.09 -8.64 -20.67
CA ARG A 319 8.24 -8.19 -21.49
C ARG A 319 8.17 -6.69 -21.84
N ASN A 320 7.01 -6.08 -21.71
CA ASN A 320 6.74 -4.66 -21.97
C ASN A 320 6.38 -3.94 -20.65
N ASP A 321 7.26 -4.08 -19.64
CA ASP A 321 7.05 -3.72 -18.23
C ASP A 321 6.34 -2.37 -17.94
N PHE A 322 6.62 -1.31 -18.70
CA PHE A 322 5.93 -0.02 -18.52
C PHE A 322 4.54 0.04 -19.19
N VAL A 323 4.31 -0.70 -20.28
CA VAL A 323 3.11 -0.58 -21.12
C VAL A 323 1.90 -1.26 -20.48
N PHE A 324 2.12 -2.45 -19.93
CA PHE A 324 1.09 -3.29 -19.34
C PHE A 324 1.44 -3.50 -17.86
N ARG A 325 0.81 -2.68 -17.01
CA ARG A 325 0.96 -2.77 -15.55
C ARG A 325 -0.21 -3.58 -15.01
N PRO A 326 -0.02 -4.62 -14.18
CA PRO A 326 -1.12 -5.10 -13.35
C PRO A 326 -1.62 -3.92 -12.51
N LEU A 327 -2.93 -3.72 -12.45
CA LEU A 327 -3.51 -2.57 -11.75
C LEU A 327 -3.32 -2.66 -10.22
N SER A 328 -3.08 -3.86 -9.71
CA SER A 328 -2.92 -4.13 -8.29
C SER A 328 -1.56 -3.67 -7.73
N PRO A 329 -1.54 -2.95 -6.58
CA PRO A 329 -0.29 -2.54 -5.92
C PRO A 329 0.44 -3.70 -5.21
N THR A 330 -0.22 -4.84 -4.99
CA THR A 330 0.36 -6.07 -4.40
C THR A 330 -0.14 -7.31 -5.14
N SER A 331 0.43 -8.50 -4.89
CA SER A 331 -0.18 -9.75 -5.39
C SER A 331 -1.61 -9.94 -4.87
N ASP A 332 -1.87 -9.45 -3.66
CA ASP A 332 -3.07 -9.75 -2.87
C ASP A 332 -4.32 -8.95 -3.32
N CYS A 333 -4.20 -8.14 -4.38
CA CYS A 333 -5.33 -7.54 -5.09
C CYS A 333 -5.35 -7.89 -6.60
N HIS A 334 -4.61 -8.93 -7.03
CA HIS A 334 -4.91 -9.57 -8.31
C HIS A 334 -6.32 -10.17 -8.23
N ARG A 335 -7.17 -9.78 -9.18
CA ARG A 335 -8.49 -10.37 -9.41
C ARG A 335 -8.32 -11.68 -10.20
N ARG A 336 -9.32 -12.57 -10.11
CA ARG A 336 -9.44 -13.80 -10.94
C ARG A 336 -9.29 -13.56 -12.45
N ASP A 337 -9.52 -12.35 -12.95
CA ASP A 337 -9.39 -11.97 -14.36
C ASP A 337 -8.06 -11.30 -14.74
N HIS A 338 -7.16 -11.05 -13.77
CA HIS A 338 -5.89 -10.33 -13.92
C HIS A 338 -6.04 -8.99 -14.69
N LEU A 339 -6.64 -7.99 -14.06
CA LEU A 339 -6.84 -6.66 -14.65
C LEU A 339 -5.51 -5.87 -14.84
N PHE A 340 -5.19 -5.56 -16.10
CA PHE A 340 -4.04 -4.73 -16.51
C PHE A 340 -4.47 -3.30 -16.84
N GLU A 341 -3.73 -2.32 -16.31
CA GLU A 341 -3.64 -0.97 -16.86
C GLU A 341 -2.77 -0.98 -18.14
N VAL A 342 -3.32 -0.46 -19.23
CA VAL A 342 -2.63 -0.30 -20.52
C VAL A 342 -2.35 1.18 -20.77
N PHE A 343 -1.08 1.56 -20.74
CA PHE A 343 -0.66 2.95 -20.97
C PHE A 343 -0.86 3.40 -22.42
N PRO A 344 -1.25 4.67 -22.66
CA PRO A 344 -1.45 5.20 -23.99
C PRO A 344 -0.11 5.45 -24.71
N TYR A 345 -0.14 5.44 -26.05
CA TYR A 345 1.06 5.54 -26.89
C TYR A 345 1.94 6.77 -26.60
N HIS A 346 1.37 7.89 -26.15
CA HIS A 346 2.11 9.14 -25.95
C HIS A 346 3.08 9.10 -24.76
N ASP A 347 2.75 8.37 -23.69
CA ASP A 347 3.61 8.18 -22.51
C ASP A 347 4.81 7.28 -22.85
N ILE A 348 4.56 6.25 -23.66
CA ILE A 348 5.60 5.39 -24.23
C ILE A 348 6.57 6.23 -25.09
N MET A 349 6.06 7.21 -25.84
CA MET A 349 6.92 8.14 -26.58
C MET A 349 7.71 9.08 -25.67
N MET A 350 7.16 9.52 -24.54
CA MET A 350 7.90 10.31 -23.54
C MET A 350 9.10 9.55 -22.98
N ILE A 351 8.89 8.31 -22.53
CA ILE A 351 9.97 7.46 -21.99
C ILE A 351 11.05 7.16 -23.04
N ASN A 352 10.67 7.02 -24.32
CA ASN A 352 11.66 6.88 -25.40
C ASN A 352 12.46 8.17 -25.65
N ARG A 353 11.85 9.37 -25.51
CA ARG A 353 12.59 10.65 -25.53
C ARG A 353 13.62 10.71 -24.40
N ILE A 354 13.21 10.45 -23.16
CA ILE A 354 14.11 10.46 -21.98
C ILE A 354 15.23 9.42 -22.12
N THR A 355 14.90 8.20 -22.55
CA THR A 355 15.88 7.13 -22.83
C THR A 355 16.93 7.60 -23.84
N THR A 356 16.55 8.36 -24.86
CA THR A 356 17.47 8.90 -25.87
C THR A 356 18.33 10.01 -25.28
N MET A 357 17.72 11.01 -24.64
CA MET A 357 18.43 12.15 -24.00
C MET A 357 19.53 11.71 -23.02
N VAL A 358 19.24 10.74 -22.15
CA VAL A 358 20.19 10.25 -21.14
C VAL A 358 21.32 9.44 -21.79
N ARG A 359 21.06 8.72 -22.88
CA ARG A 359 22.09 8.02 -23.66
C ARG A 359 23.01 8.99 -24.39
N ASP A 360 22.46 9.99 -25.07
CA ASP A 360 23.23 11.00 -25.80
C ASP A 360 24.16 11.79 -24.88
N TYR A 361 23.69 12.16 -23.69
CA TYR A 361 24.52 12.78 -22.64
C TYR A 361 25.67 11.87 -22.21
N SER A 362 25.37 10.58 -21.99
CA SER A 362 26.35 9.60 -21.49
C SER A 362 27.40 9.21 -22.54
N GLN A 363 26.99 9.10 -23.81
CA GLN A 363 27.91 8.94 -24.93
C GLN A 363 28.86 10.13 -25.02
N LYS A 364 28.35 11.37 -24.98
CA LYS A 364 29.18 12.58 -25.01
C LYS A 364 30.13 12.68 -23.82
N MET A 365 29.73 12.23 -22.62
CA MET A 365 30.64 12.14 -21.47
C MET A 365 31.77 11.13 -21.72
N GLY A 366 31.44 9.95 -22.25
CA GLY A 366 32.41 8.90 -22.58
C GLY A 366 33.37 9.28 -23.71
N GLU A 367 32.90 9.99 -24.73
CA GLU A 367 33.71 10.49 -25.86
C GLU A 367 34.67 11.60 -25.42
N ASN A 368 34.22 12.53 -24.57
CA ASN A 368 35.04 13.66 -24.10
C ASN A 368 35.93 13.32 -22.88
N GLY A 369 35.67 12.21 -22.19
CA GLY A 369 36.38 11.82 -20.96
C GLY A 369 36.16 12.75 -19.76
N ARG A 370 35.16 13.65 -19.83
CA ARG A 370 34.83 14.66 -18.80
C ARG A 370 33.33 14.98 -18.79
N ALA A 371 32.87 15.62 -17.72
CA ALA A 371 31.55 16.24 -17.69
C ALA A 371 31.42 17.34 -18.78
N PRO A 372 30.24 17.49 -19.42
CA PRO A 372 29.96 18.61 -20.31
C PRO A 372 29.95 19.94 -19.55
N SER A 373 30.57 20.98 -20.12
CA SER A 373 30.56 22.33 -19.59
C SER A 373 29.17 22.99 -19.74
N PRO A 374 28.86 24.08 -19.00
CA PRO A 374 27.56 24.76 -19.12
C PRO A 374 27.19 25.18 -20.55
N LYS A 375 28.16 25.52 -21.41
CA LYS A 375 27.93 25.85 -22.83
C LYS A 375 27.60 24.62 -23.69
N GLU A 376 28.11 23.45 -23.32
CA GLU A 376 27.78 22.17 -23.97
C GLU A 376 26.44 21.63 -23.47
N LEU A 377 26.09 21.88 -22.20
CA LEU A 377 24.79 21.55 -21.63
C LEU A 377 23.66 22.38 -22.27
N SER A 378 23.79 23.71 -22.36
CA SER A 378 22.75 24.57 -22.94
C SER A 378 22.42 24.31 -24.41
N SER A 379 23.24 23.52 -25.12
CA SER A 379 23.03 23.13 -26.53
C SER A 379 21.80 22.24 -26.77
N ASN A 380 21.21 21.64 -25.73
CA ASN A 380 20.15 20.64 -25.85
C ASN A 380 19.19 20.64 -24.64
N ALA A 381 17.98 20.11 -24.84
CA ALA A 381 16.91 20.13 -23.85
C ALA A 381 17.23 19.43 -22.52
N PHE A 382 18.10 18.41 -22.53
CA PHE A 382 18.48 17.71 -21.30
C PHE A 382 19.53 18.49 -20.50
N GLY A 383 20.53 19.06 -21.17
CA GLY A 383 21.49 19.92 -20.50
C GLY A 383 20.87 21.26 -20.04
N SER A 384 19.87 21.80 -20.74
CA SER A 384 19.11 22.96 -20.26
C SER A 384 18.16 22.62 -19.11
N PHE A 385 17.61 21.40 -19.04
CA PHE A 385 16.98 20.88 -17.81
C PHE A 385 17.97 20.88 -16.65
N VAL A 386 19.13 20.25 -16.82
CA VAL A 386 20.18 20.13 -15.78
C VAL A 386 20.61 21.49 -15.24
N LEU A 387 20.85 22.48 -16.11
CA LEU A 387 21.23 23.83 -15.68
C LEU A 387 20.12 24.53 -14.88
N ARG A 388 18.88 24.48 -15.34
CA ARG A 388 17.73 25.12 -14.68
C ARG A 388 17.39 24.45 -13.34
N ALA A 389 17.50 23.12 -13.27
CA ALA A 389 17.35 22.37 -12.03
C ALA A 389 18.42 22.73 -10.98
N ARG A 390 19.69 22.87 -11.38
CA ARG A 390 20.78 23.34 -10.51
C ARG A 390 20.54 24.75 -9.95
N GLU A 391 19.96 25.64 -10.75
CA GLU A 391 19.61 27.00 -10.35
C GLU A 391 18.50 27.00 -9.27
N ILE A 392 17.38 26.33 -9.56
CA ILE A 392 16.20 26.26 -8.68
C ILE A 392 16.54 25.60 -7.34
N VAL A 393 17.18 24.42 -7.37
CA VAL A 393 17.53 23.69 -6.14
C VAL A 393 18.48 24.51 -5.25
N LYS A 394 19.44 25.24 -5.83
CA LYS A 394 20.34 26.11 -5.03
C LYS A 394 19.58 27.27 -4.39
N ALA A 395 18.73 27.98 -5.13
CA ALA A 395 17.92 29.07 -4.60
C ALA A 395 16.90 28.62 -3.54
N ASN A 396 16.43 27.36 -3.60
CA ASN A 396 15.55 26.80 -2.59
C ASN A 396 16.31 26.24 -1.38
N ARG A 397 17.54 25.72 -1.54
CA ARG A 397 18.42 25.27 -0.44
C ARG A 397 18.83 26.39 0.53
N GLU A 398 18.88 27.63 0.06
CA GLU A 398 19.09 28.82 0.91
C GLU A 398 17.93 29.05 1.90
N LYS A 399 16.74 28.48 1.63
CA LYS A 399 15.51 28.64 2.42
C LYS A 399 15.11 27.36 3.16
N ARG A 400 15.46 26.19 2.62
CA ARG A 400 15.03 24.89 3.12
C ARG A 400 16.09 23.81 2.85
N LEU A 401 16.62 23.19 3.90
CA LEU A 401 17.76 22.27 3.78
C LEU A 401 17.37 20.90 3.19
N PHE A 402 18.23 20.39 2.31
CA PHE A 402 18.24 19.00 1.87
C PHE A 402 18.48 18.04 3.05
N THR A 403 17.90 16.84 3.00
CA THR A 403 18.25 15.72 3.90
C THR A 403 18.27 14.40 3.13
N PRO A 404 19.10 13.42 3.54
CA PRO A 404 19.13 12.09 2.94
C PRO A 404 17.97 11.19 3.39
N PHE A 405 17.10 11.64 4.31
CA PHE A 405 16.11 10.81 5.01
C PHE A 405 14.78 10.63 4.25
N GLY A 406 14.78 10.90 2.94
CA GLY A 406 13.59 10.83 2.08
C GLY A 406 12.59 11.96 2.21
N ILE A 407 12.95 13.04 2.91
CA ILE A 407 12.14 14.26 3.06
C ILE A 407 13.07 15.47 3.30
N VAL A 408 12.70 16.66 2.82
CA VAL A 408 13.45 17.91 3.07
C VAL A 408 13.13 18.52 4.45
N ALA A 409 14.12 19.18 5.08
CA ALA A 409 14.04 19.64 6.47
C ALA A 409 12.86 20.61 6.72
N PRO A 410 12.17 20.56 7.87
CA PRO A 410 10.99 21.39 8.16
C PRO A 410 11.31 22.89 8.26
N THR A 411 10.30 23.73 8.02
CA THR A 411 10.38 25.19 8.00
C THR A 411 9.15 25.85 8.61
N SER A 412 9.30 27.06 9.14
CA SER A 412 8.20 27.93 9.60
C SER A 412 7.56 28.72 8.44
N GLY A 413 7.35 28.06 7.29
CA GLY A 413 6.85 28.66 6.05
C GLY A 413 7.95 29.31 5.21
N VAL A 414 7.85 29.17 3.88
CA VAL A 414 8.85 29.70 2.92
C VAL A 414 8.21 30.11 1.59
N THR A 415 8.65 31.25 1.06
CA THR A 415 8.26 31.75 -0.27
C THR A 415 9.24 31.22 -1.34
N LEU A 416 8.77 30.34 -2.22
CA LEU A 416 9.54 29.79 -3.33
C LEU A 416 9.17 30.46 -4.66
N GLY A 417 10.10 30.51 -5.62
CA GLY A 417 9.77 30.91 -6.99
C GLY A 417 9.11 29.74 -7.72
N THR A 418 8.01 29.99 -8.43
CA THR A 418 7.35 28.97 -9.25
C THR A 418 8.21 28.73 -10.49
N PRO A 419 8.74 27.51 -10.72
CA PRO A 419 9.67 27.29 -11.81
C PRO A 419 8.93 27.11 -13.13
N GLU A 420 9.11 28.07 -14.05
CA GLU A 420 8.74 27.83 -15.45
C GLU A 420 9.62 26.75 -16.08
N TRP A 421 8.97 25.77 -16.69
CA TRP A 421 9.61 24.64 -17.38
C TRP A 421 9.06 24.52 -18.80
N SER A 422 9.95 24.39 -19.78
CA SER A 422 9.55 24.03 -21.15
C SER A 422 9.01 22.59 -21.20
N ARG A 423 8.19 22.28 -22.20
CA ARG A 423 7.58 20.94 -22.38
C ARG A 423 8.61 19.79 -22.34
N ALA A 424 9.81 20.00 -22.90
CA ALA A 424 10.87 18.99 -22.90
C ALA A 424 11.57 18.83 -21.54
N GLN A 425 11.54 19.85 -20.67
CA GLN A 425 12.00 19.75 -19.28
C GLN A 425 10.92 19.07 -18.42
N MET A 426 9.63 19.36 -18.65
CA MET A 426 8.51 18.67 -17.99
C MET A 426 8.45 17.17 -18.31
N ASP A 427 8.86 16.73 -19.50
CA ASP A 427 9.05 15.30 -19.80
C ASP A 427 10.03 14.62 -18.82
N VAL A 428 11.11 15.32 -18.42
CA VAL A 428 12.13 14.80 -17.48
C VAL A 428 11.59 14.78 -16.05
N ILE A 429 10.87 15.83 -15.65
CA ILE A 429 10.26 15.93 -14.31
C ILE A 429 9.20 14.84 -14.13
N ARG A 430 8.28 14.69 -15.08
CA ARG A 430 7.26 13.63 -15.06
C ARG A 430 7.87 12.24 -15.05
N TYR A 431 9.00 12.04 -15.72
CA TYR A 431 9.74 10.78 -15.64
C TYR A 431 10.29 10.49 -14.24
N LEU A 432 10.86 11.50 -13.57
CA LEU A 432 11.33 11.37 -12.19
C LEU A 432 10.16 11.17 -11.22
N GLU A 433 9.03 11.84 -11.44
CA GLU A 433 7.76 11.66 -10.71
C GLU A 433 7.25 10.22 -10.82
N TRP A 434 7.16 9.67 -12.04
CA TRP A 434 6.80 8.27 -12.29
C TRP A 434 7.77 7.26 -11.67
N TRP A 435 9.06 7.60 -11.58
CA TRP A 435 10.06 6.74 -10.99
C TRP A 435 10.08 6.77 -9.46
N ALA A 436 9.91 7.95 -8.86
CA ALA A 436 9.97 8.17 -7.42
C ALA A 436 8.65 7.83 -6.69
N SER A 437 7.51 8.15 -7.31
CA SER A 437 6.23 8.28 -6.60
C SER A 437 5.24 7.13 -6.85
N TYR A 438 5.14 6.66 -8.10
CA TYR A 438 4.03 5.80 -8.55
C TYR A 438 4.39 4.31 -8.75
N GLU A 439 5.62 3.90 -8.42
CA GLU A 439 6.12 2.51 -8.54
C GLU A 439 5.92 1.83 -9.92
N LEU A 440 5.85 2.62 -11.01
CA LEU A 440 5.55 2.15 -12.38
C LEU A 440 6.66 1.34 -13.07
N PHE A 441 7.68 0.90 -12.33
CA PHE A 441 8.87 0.22 -12.83
C PHE A 441 9.23 -0.99 -11.96
N GLU A 442 9.42 -2.15 -12.59
CA GLU A 442 9.86 -3.38 -11.91
C GLU A 442 11.21 -3.15 -11.20
N PRO A 443 11.49 -3.78 -10.04
CA PRO A 443 12.81 -3.77 -9.37
C PRO A 443 14.03 -4.18 -10.23
N SER A 444 13.76 -4.79 -11.37
CA SER A 444 14.72 -5.24 -12.39
C SER A 444 14.78 -4.32 -13.62
N SER A 445 14.00 -3.24 -13.65
CA SER A 445 13.81 -2.42 -14.84
C SER A 445 15.01 -1.53 -15.12
N ARG A 446 15.39 -1.46 -16.39
CA ARG A 446 16.45 -0.57 -16.89
C ARG A 446 16.16 0.91 -16.62
N PHE A 447 14.89 1.29 -16.44
CA PHE A 447 14.49 2.68 -16.26
C PHE A 447 15.06 3.30 -14.97
N HIS A 448 15.28 2.50 -13.91
CA HIS A 448 15.99 2.95 -12.71
C HIS A 448 17.37 3.56 -13.03
N SER A 449 18.14 2.93 -13.93
CA SER A 449 19.47 3.44 -14.29
C SER A 449 19.42 4.83 -14.93
N TYR A 450 18.43 5.12 -15.78
CA TYR A 450 18.30 6.45 -16.36
C TYR A 450 17.92 7.50 -15.31
N GLY A 451 17.09 7.13 -14.32
CA GLY A 451 16.78 7.96 -13.17
C GLY A 451 18.04 8.36 -12.39
N SER A 452 18.84 7.36 -11.98
CA SER A 452 20.12 7.58 -11.32
C SER A 452 21.11 8.40 -12.16
N MET A 453 21.08 8.25 -13.48
CA MET A 453 21.92 9.02 -14.41
C MET A 453 21.44 10.47 -14.58
N ILE A 454 20.14 10.74 -14.50
CA ILE A 454 19.59 12.10 -14.45
C ILE A 454 20.04 12.80 -13.16
N LEU A 455 19.85 12.16 -12.00
CA LEU A 455 20.31 12.69 -10.72
C LEU A 455 21.83 12.93 -10.69
N ARG A 456 22.62 11.99 -11.25
CA ARG A 456 24.07 12.15 -11.38
C ARG A 456 24.46 13.33 -12.26
N ALA A 457 23.72 13.56 -13.35
CA ALA A 457 23.93 14.71 -14.23
C ALA A 457 23.59 16.05 -13.56
N LEU A 458 22.81 16.07 -12.47
CA LEU A 458 22.54 17.30 -11.72
C LEU A 458 23.75 17.81 -10.95
N GLU A 459 24.65 16.95 -10.46
CA GLU A 459 25.79 17.35 -9.60
C GLU A 459 25.33 18.19 -8.39
N LEU A 460 24.32 17.68 -7.66
CA LEU A 460 23.67 18.30 -6.49
C LEU A 460 23.58 17.38 -5.25
N TYR A 461 23.98 16.11 -5.37
CA TYR A 461 23.69 15.03 -4.42
C TYR A 461 24.96 14.19 -4.21
N ASP A 462 25.83 14.68 -3.34
CA ASP A 462 27.06 14.01 -2.95
C ASP A 462 26.81 13.11 -1.73
N ASP A 463 27.62 12.05 -1.58
CA ASP A 463 27.60 11.07 -0.48
C ASP A 463 26.23 10.38 -0.18
N VAL A 464 25.29 10.41 -1.13
CA VAL A 464 23.96 9.75 -1.05
C VAL A 464 23.70 8.79 -2.20
N LEU A 465 22.75 7.87 -2.02
CA LEU A 465 22.28 6.97 -3.08
C LEU A 465 21.42 7.75 -4.09
N LEU A 466 21.76 7.63 -5.39
CA LEU A 466 21.05 8.31 -6.47
C LEU A 466 19.87 7.45 -6.97
N ASP A 467 18.85 7.31 -6.14
CA ASP A 467 17.71 6.41 -6.30
C ASP A 467 16.35 7.14 -6.29
N GLN A 468 15.26 6.39 -6.15
CA GLN A 468 13.90 6.91 -6.00
C GLN A 468 13.73 7.86 -4.80
N THR A 469 14.45 7.65 -3.69
CA THR A 469 14.37 8.52 -2.51
C THR A 469 15.01 9.87 -2.81
N THR A 470 16.20 9.89 -3.41
CA THR A 470 16.83 11.15 -3.85
C THR A 470 16.02 11.85 -4.94
N ALA A 471 15.36 11.09 -5.83
CA ALA A 471 14.41 11.64 -6.81
C ALA A 471 13.16 12.25 -6.17
N TRP A 472 12.61 11.64 -5.12
CA TRP A 472 11.49 12.18 -4.34
C TRP A 472 11.88 13.49 -3.67
N THR A 473 13.02 13.54 -2.97
CA THR A 473 13.51 14.79 -2.38
C THR A 473 13.84 15.85 -3.42
N PHE A 474 14.36 15.48 -4.60
CA PHE A 474 14.56 16.42 -5.71
C PHE A 474 13.25 17.07 -6.15
N LEU A 475 12.17 16.31 -6.28
CA LEU A 475 10.85 16.83 -6.66
C LEU A 475 10.27 17.79 -5.60
N GLN A 476 10.60 17.58 -4.32
CA GLN A 476 10.32 18.55 -3.26
C GLN A 476 11.20 19.81 -3.38
N GLU A 477 12.51 19.67 -3.63
CA GLU A 477 13.44 20.79 -3.78
C GLU A 477 13.15 21.67 -5.02
N VAL A 478 12.59 21.11 -6.10
CA VAL A 478 12.09 21.89 -7.25
C VAL A 478 10.61 22.30 -7.12
N GLY A 479 9.95 22.07 -5.98
CA GLY A 479 8.58 22.52 -5.72
C GLY A 479 7.51 21.88 -6.62
N MET A 480 7.77 20.68 -7.14
CA MET A 480 6.81 19.88 -7.92
C MET A 480 5.93 19.00 -7.02
N ILE A 481 6.40 18.71 -5.80
CA ILE A 481 5.71 17.97 -4.75
C ILE A 481 5.88 18.77 -3.44
N PRO A 482 4.87 18.89 -2.55
CA PRO A 482 5.06 19.56 -1.27
C PRO A 482 6.09 18.89 -0.36
N PRO A 483 6.75 19.65 0.52
CA PRO A 483 7.78 19.10 1.40
C PRO A 483 7.32 18.04 2.40
N TRP A 484 6.07 18.09 2.84
CA TRP A 484 5.45 17.16 3.81
C TRP A 484 4.62 16.06 3.14
N GLU A 485 4.67 15.94 1.81
CA GLU A 485 3.93 14.92 1.07
C GLU A 485 4.38 13.50 1.45
N ILE A 486 3.43 12.56 1.47
CA ILE A 486 3.66 11.14 1.76
C ILE A 486 3.55 10.25 0.49
N PRO A 487 4.55 9.38 0.20
CA PRO A 487 4.55 8.58 -1.03
C PRO A 487 3.36 7.63 -1.23
N SER A 488 2.76 7.07 -0.17
CA SER A 488 1.62 6.14 -0.31
C SER A 488 0.49 6.74 -1.17
N ARG A 489 0.28 8.06 -1.12
CA ARG A 489 -0.72 8.79 -1.91
C ARG A 489 -0.54 8.65 -3.44
N TYR A 490 0.67 8.36 -3.90
CA TYR A 490 1.02 8.20 -5.32
C TYR A 490 1.11 6.73 -5.75
N LYS A 491 1.39 5.80 -4.83
CA LYS A 491 1.50 4.36 -5.12
C LYS A 491 0.18 3.72 -5.55
N VAL A 492 -0.97 4.33 -5.21
CA VAL A 492 -2.31 3.83 -5.55
C VAL A 492 -2.94 4.71 -6.63
N ARG A 493 -3.22 4.11 -7.80
CA ARG A 493 -3.81 4.81 -8.95
C ARG A 493 -5.17 4.20 -9.34
N PHE A 494 -6.25 4.74 -8.79
CA PHE A 494 -7.62 4.29 -9.11
C PHE A 494 -7.96 4.50 -10.60
N PRO A 495 -8.60 3.52 -11.27
CA PRO A 495 -9.06 3.66 -12.65
C PRO A 495 -9.92 4.90 -12.88
N GLY A 496 -9.54 5.75 -13.84
CA GLY A 496 -10.28 6.97 -14.20
C GLY A 496 -10.07 8.16 -13.27
N VAL A 497 -9.16 8.05 -12.29
CA VAL A 497 -8.83 9.10 -11.32
C VAL A 497 -7.41 9.64 -11.56
N GLN A 498 -7.19 10.92 -11.27
CA GLN A 498 -5.88 11.57 -11.33
C GLN A 498 -5.47 12.09 -9.94
N ILE A 499 -4.18 12.13 -9.65
CA ILE A 499 -3.63 12.63 -8.39
C ILE A 499 -3.25 14.10 -8.58
N GLN A 500 -3.72 14.97 -7.69
CA GLN A 500 -3.29 16.37 -7.62
C GLN A 500 -2.04 16.45 -6.74
N SER A 501 -0.92 17.00 -7.23
CA SER A 501 0.24 17.27 -6.38
C SER A 501 -0.16 18.24 -5.26
N GLY A 502 0.13 17.88 -4.01
CA GLY A 502 -0.30 18.61 -2.82
C GLY A 502 -1.80 18.81 -2.58
N GLY A 503 -2.67 18.11 -3.31
CA GLY A 503 -4.12 18.21 -3.18
C GLY A 503 -4.81 16.86 -2.99
N GLY A 504 -6.08 16.79 -3.39
CA GLY A 504 -6.91 15.57 -3.33
C GLY A 504 -6.77 14.69 -4.58
N LEU A 505 -7.85 13.97 -4.90
CA LEU A 505 -7.99 13.15 -6.09
C LEU A 505 -8.94 13.80 -7.10
N ILE A 506 -8.42 14.09 -8.29
CA ILE A 506 -9.17 14.69 -9.41
C ILE A 506 -9.99 13.61 -10.11
N ARG A 507 -11.30 13.82 -10.14
CA ARG A 507 -12.29 13.03 -10.91
C ARG A 507 -13.03 13.96 -11.86
N LYS A 508 -13.45 13.47 -13.04
CA LYS A 508 -14.36 14.23 -13.92
C LYS A 508 -15.68 14.43 -13.18
N LYS A 509 -15.97 15.64 -12.71
CA LYS A 509 -17.29 15.98 -12.12
C LYS A 509 -18.42 15.70 -13.14
N PRO A 510 -19.63 15.29 -12.70
CA PRO A 510 -20.81 15.23 -13.55
C PRO A 510 -21.08 16.57 -14.26
N HIS A 511 -21.63 16.55 -15.47
CA HIS A 511 -21.98 17.76 -16.21
C HIS A 511 -23.20 18.46 -15.62
N THR A 512 -24.23 17.69 -15.27
CA THR A 512 -25.44 18.17 -14.60
C THR A 512 -25.72 17.31 -13.39
N PHE A 513 -25.68 17.92 -12.19
CA PHE A 513 -25.96 17.20 -10.95
C PHE A 513 -27.44 16.74 -10.87
N GLU A 514 -28.36 17.61 -11.26
CA GLU A 514 -29.81 17.36 -11.17
C GLU A 514 -30.29 16.23 -12.09
N GLU A 515 -29.63 15.98 -13.23
CA GLU A 515 -29.90 14.79 -14.09
C GLU A 515 -29.58 13.46 -13.41
N SER A 516 -28.80 13.48 -12.32
CA SER A 516 -28.51 12.29 -11.50
C SER A 516 -29.47 12.14 -10.32
N ARG A 517 -30.49 12.99 -10.19
CA ARG A 517 -31.48 12.96 -9.10
C ARG A 517 -32.81 12.39 -9.56
N ARG A 518 -33.63 11.99 -8.58
CA ARG A 518 -35.05 11.67 -8.76
C ARG A 518 -35.87 12.29 -7.62
N PRO A 519 -37.20 12.45 -7.80
CA PRO A 519 -38.12 12.56 -6.67
C PRO A 519 -37.93 11.38 -5.70
N ASP A 520 -38.20 11.61 -4.42
CA ASP A 520 -38.11 10.58 -3.38
C ASP A 520 -38.99 9.37 -3.71
N ILE A 521 -38.37 8.23 -4.01
CA ILE A 521 -39.05 6.97 -4.35
C ILE A 521 -39.91 6.40 -3.21
N ALA A 522 -39.66 6.81 -1.96
CA ALA A 522 -40.47 6.49 -0.80
C ALA A 522 -41.42 7.64 -0.39
N GLY A 523 -41.50 8.71 -1.17
CA GLY A 523 -42.34 9.89 -0.90
C GLY A 523 -43.81 9.49 -0.69
N GLY A 524 -44.40 9.96 0.41
CA GLY A 524 -45.77 9.59 0.83
C GLY A 524 -45.92 8.20 1.45
N SER A 525 -44.83 7.42 1.59
CA SER A 525 -44.84 6.06 2.17
C SER A 525 -43.88 5.88 3.37
N ARG A 526 -43.32 6.98 3.92
CA ARG A 526 -42.39 6.96 5.04
C ARG A 526 -43.10 6.82 6.40
N LYS A 527 -42.57 6.01 7.33
CA LYS A 527 -42.96 6.03 8.76
C LYS A 527 -42.49 7.35 9.38
N GLU A 528 -43.44 8.10 9.94
CA GLU A 528 -43.18 9.33 10.69
C GLU A 528 -42.75 8.96 12.12
N TRP A 529 -41.49 9.18 12.49
CA TRP A 529 -40.93 8.82 13.80
C TRP A 529 -41.25 9.85 14.89
N LYS A 530 -42.52 10.25 15.00
CA LYS A 530 -42.98 11.36 15.85
C LYS A 530 -42.82 11.07 17.34
N GLY A 531 -42.23 12.02 18.06
CA GLY A 531 -41.95 11.93 19.50
C GLY A 531 -40.82 10.96 19.88
N VAL A 532 -40.32 10.14 18.94
CA VAL A 532 -39.18 9.24 19.16
C VAL A 532 -37.88 10.03 19.11
N ASN A 533 -37.04 9.89 20.14
CA ASN A 533 -35.71 10.51 20.16
C ASN A 533 -34.69 9.60 19.47
N VAL A 534 -34.16 10.01 18.33
CA VAL A 534 -33.06 9.29 17.67
C VAL A 534 -31.72 9.80 18.19
N LEU A 535 -30.92 8.90 18.75
CA LEU A 535 -29.59 9.16 19.28
C LEU A 535 -28.55 8.92 18.18
N CYS A 536 -27.92 9.98 17.67
CA CYS A 536 -26.77 9.89 16.78
C CYS A 536 -25.51 10.04 17.64
N ILE A 537 -24.63 9.02 17.63
CA ILE A 537 -23.55 8.89 18.61
C ILE A 537 -22.21 8.89 17.86
N ASP A 538 -21.65 10.08 17.67
CA ASP A 538 -20.53 10.36 16.78
C ASP A 538 -19.51 11.28 17.46
N ALA A 539 -18.23 11.11 17.12
CA ALA A 539 -17.19 12.03 17.61
C ALA A 539 -17.52 13.48 17.23
N PRO A 540 -17.26 14.50 18.08
CA PRO A 540 -17.65 15.89 17.82
C PRO A 540 -17.15 16.46 16.48
N SER A 541 -16.04 15.96 15.94
CA SER A 541 -15.46 16.31 14.64
C SER A 541 -16.19 15.73 13.41
N THR A 542 -17.19 14.86 13.60
CA THR A 542 -17.81 14.09 12.51
C THR A 542 -18.77 14.91 11.68
N MET A 543 -18.39 15.23 10.44
CA MET A 543 -19.16 16.09 9.52
C MET A 543 -20.35 15.41 8.84
N ILE A 544 -20.28 14.09 8.63
CA ILE A 544 -21.31 13.30 7.92
C ILE A 544 -21.90 12.30 8.91
N ILE A 545 -23.20 12.44 9.20
CA ILE A 545 -23.94 11.56 10.11
C ILE A 545 -24.79 10.62 9.27
N ASP A 546 -24.29 9.40 9.09
CA ASP A 546 -24.98 8.34 8.36
C ASP A 546 -26.01 7.59 9.22
N ASP A 547 -25.83 7.52 10.53
CA ASP A 547 -26.55 6.57 11.38
C ASP A 547 -26.96 7.11 12.76
N GLY A 548 -27.97 6.48 13.35
CA GLY A 548 -28.53 6.82 14.66
C GLY A 548 -29.56 5.79 15.12
N VAL A 549 -29.75 5.67 16.44
CA VAL A 549 -30.54 4.58 17.05
C VAL A 549 -31.70 5.10 17.89
N SER A 550 -32.81 4.35 17.92
CA SER A 550 -33.87 4.49 18.91
C SER A 550 -34.43 3.13 19.38
N LEU A 551 -35.25 3.16 20.43
CA LEU A 551 -35.87 1.99 21.06
C LEU A 551 -37.39 2.17 21.09
N GLU A 552 -38.15 1.11 20.80
CA GLU A 552 -39.62 1.06 20.93
C GLU A 552 -39.98 -0.13 21.84
N ARG A 553 -40.55 0.15 23.03
CA ARG A 553 -40.90 -0.87 24.05
C ARG A 553 -42.20 -1.60 23.64
N THR A 554 -42.32 -2.90 23.90
CA THR A 554 -43.49 -3.69 23.48
C THR A 554 -44.43 -4.06 24.63
N ASP A 555 -45.56 -4.72 24.33
CA ASP A 555 -46.51 -5.24 25.33
C ASP A 555 -45.89 -6.26 26.31
N LYS A 556 -44.73 -6.84 25.95
CA LYS A 556 -43.94 -7.73 26.79
C LYS A 556 -42.73 -7.00 27.34
N ALA A 557 -42.53 -7.07 28.66
CA ALA A 557 -41.46 -6.36 29.35
C ALA A 557 -40.03 -6.86 29.01
N ASP A 558 -39.91 -8.04 28.38
CA ASP A 558 -38.66 -8.66 27.96
C ASP A 558 -38.38 -8.55 26.45
N GLU A 559 -39.32 -8.03 25.64
CA GLU A 559 -39.16 -7.80 24.19
C GLU A 559 -39.14 -6.31 23.84
N PHE A 560 -38.13 -5.90 23.06
CA PHE A 560 -37.93 -4.52 22.61
C PHE A 560 -37.70 -4.49 21.09
N TRP A 561 -38.17 -3.44 20.43
CA TRP A 561 -37.73 -3.09 19.09
C TRP A 561 -36.50 -2.16 19.17
N ILE A 562 -35.44 -2.53 18.46
CA ILE A 562 -34.29 -1.66 18.18
C ILE A 562 -34.46 -1.14 16.75
N HIS A 563 -34.37 0.18 16.58
CA HIS A 563 -34.45 0.85 15.28
C HIS A 563 -33.13 1.53 14.97
N ILE A 564 -32.45 1.09 13.91
CA ILE A 564 -31.24 1.73 13.39
C ILE A 564 -31.65 2.53 12.15
N HIS A 565 -31.73 3.84 12.33
CA HIS A 565 -32.05 4.78 11.28
C HIS A 565 -30.78 5.11 10.52
N THR A 566 -30.81 5.02 9.19
CA THR A 566 -29.67 5.36 8.33
C THR A 566 -30.05 6.43 7.33
N ALA A 567 -29.10 7.29 6.96
CA ALA A 567 -29.26 8.34 5.96
C ALA A 567 -29.74 7.76 4.64
N ASP A 568 -30.61 8.47 3.93
CA ASP A 568 -31.29 7.94 2.73
C ASP A 568 -30.97 8.71 1.43
N PRO A 569 -29.70 8.77 0.98
CA PRO A 569 -29.34 9.35 -0.31
C PRO A 569 -29.89 8.54 -1.49
N ALA A 570 -30.07 7.22 -1.34
CA ALA A 570 -30.59 6.35 -2.38
C ALA A 570 -32.02 6.69 -2.79
N SER A 571 -32.83 7.25 -1.89
CA SER A 571 -34.19 7.68 -2.22
C SER A 571 -34.26 8.67 -3.39
N GLY A 572 -33.37 9.68 -3.40
CA GLY A 572 -33.40 10.81 -4.34
C GLY A 572 -32.22 10.89 -5.31
N ILE A 573 -31.28 9.95 -5.27
CA ILE A 573 -30.21 9.79 -6.28
C ILE A 573 -30.55 8.59 -7.18
N LEU A 574 -30.39 8.76 -8.50
CA LEU A 574 -30.58 7.68 -9.47
C LEU A 574 -29.38 6.71 -9.47
N PRO A 575 -29.61 5.38 -9.43
CA PRO A 575 -28.57 4.40 -9.71
C PRO A 575 -28.06 4.53 -11.16
N ASN A 576 -26.83 4.10 -11.41
CA ASN A 576 -26.17 4.12 -12.73
C ASN A 576 -26.05 5.51 -13.43
N SER A 577 -26.37 6.60 -12.72
CA SER A 577 -26.24 8.00 -13.17
C SER A 577 -24.79 8.49 -13.30
N GLU A 578 -24.55 9.71 -13.81
CA GLU A 578 -23.20 10.31 -13.80
C GLU A 578 -22.68 10.48 -12.36
N LEU A 579 -23.54 10.87 -11.40
CA LEU A 579 -23.16 10.93 -9.99
C LEU A 579 -22.86 9.55 -9.41
N GLY A 580 -23.67 8.53 -9.72
CA GLY A 580 -23.43 7.14 -9.34
C GLY A 580 -22.04 6.68 -9.77
N LYS A 581 -21.71 6.88 -11.06
CA LYS A 581 -20.39 6.57 -11.63
C LYS A 581 -19.25 7.39 -11.01
N PHE A 582 -19.49 8.65 -10.65
CA PHE A 582 -18.50 9.49 -9.96
C PHE A 582 -18.15 8.96 -8.55
N MET A 583 -19.13 8.43 -7.83
CA MET A 583 -18.96 7.81 -6.50
C MET A 583 -18.27 6.44 -6.62
N GLU A 584 -18.65 5.62 -7.61
CA GLU A 584 -18.05 4.31 -7.91
C GLU A 584 -16.51 4.36 -8.07
N LEU A 585 -15.95 5.47 -8.57
CA LEU A 585 -14.50 5.65 -8.74
C LEU A 585 -13.71 5.65 -7.42
N ILE A 586 -14.31 6.16 -6.34
CA ILE A 586 -13.74 6.22 -4.99
C ILE A 586 -14.84 5.74 -4.02
N PRO A 587 -15.06 4.42 -3.93
CA PRO A 587 -16.28 3.86 -3.35
C PRO A 587 -16.31 3.86 -1.81
N GLU A 588 -15.26 4.32 -1.15
CA GLU A 588 -15.31 4.68 0.26
C GLU A 588 -14.50 5.95 0.53
N ASN A 589 -14.91 6.73 1.53
CA ASN A 589 -14.17 7.90 1.99
C ASN A 589 -12.75 7.49 2.43
N ILE A 590 -11.71 8.12 1.87
CA ILE A 590 -10.32 7.85 2.24
C ILE A 590 -9.94 8.77 3.40
N TYR A 591 -9.92 8.22 4.61
CA TYR A 591 -9.52 8.91 5.84
C TYR A 591 -8.00 8.85 6.06
N LEU A 592 -7.23 9.40 5.12
CA LEU A 592 -5.78 9.58 5.25
C LEU A 592 -5.50 10.92 5.95
N PRO A 593 -4.80 10.96 7.12
CA PRO A 593 -4.47 12.22 7.78
C PRO A 593 -3.79 13.22 6.83
N GLY A 594 -4.25 14.47 6.85
CA GLY A 594 -3.83 15.53 5.94
C GLY A 594 -4.33 15.43 4.49
N HIS A 595 -4.89 14.28 4.06
CA HIS A 595 -5.31 14.03 2.67
C HIS A 595 -6.68 13.34 2.60
N PHE A 596 -7.67 13.86 3.32
CA PHE A 596 -9.04 13.33 3.27
C PHE A 596 -9.64 13.44 1.86
N GLN A 597 -10.28 12.37 1.39
CA GLN A 597 -11.02 12.38 0.13
C GLN A 597 -12.41 11.75 0.31
N ALA A 598 -13.46 12.57 0.13
CA ALA A 598 -14.85 12.10 0.11
C ALA A 598 -15.18 11.27 -1.14
N MET A 599 -16.07 10.30 -1.00
CA MET A 599 -16.78 9.62 -2.10
C MET A 599 -17.65 10.61 -2.88
N LEU A 600 -18.41 11.45 -2.16
CA LEU A 600 -19.23 12.52 -2.73
C LEU A 600 -18.36 13.57 -3.46
N PRO A 601 -18.90 14.29 -4.46
CA PRO A 601 -18.19 15.41 -5.09
C PRO A 601 -18.01 16.57 -4.11
N SER A 602 -17.17 17.55 -4.46
CA SER A 602 -17.38 18.91 -3.94
C SER A 602 -18.43 19.63 -4.80
N ASP A 603 -19.24 20.48 -4.19
CA ASP A 603 -20.30 21.22 -4.90
C ASP A 603 -19.72 22.04 -6.09
N ILE A 604 -20.57 22.33 -7.09
CA ILE A 604 -20.14 22.98 -8.33
C ILE A 604 -20.30 24.49 -8.18
N GLY A 605 -19.19 25.22 -8.13
CA GLY A 605 -19.16 26.69 -8.11
C GLY A 605 -18.41 27.30 -6.92
N THR A 606 -17.99 26.51 -5.94
CA THR A 606 -17.04 26.93 -4.90
C THR A 606 -15.61 26.63 -5.34
N GLU A 607 -14.81 27.69 -5.51
CA GLU A 607 -13.35 27.57 -5.65
C GLU A 607 -12.73 27.30 -4.27
N ASP A 608 -11.73 26.41 -4.25
CA ASP A 608 -10.75 26.09 -3.20
C ASP A 608 -11.14 26.30 -1.71
N SER A 609 -11.48 25.19 -1.02
CA SER A 609 -11.16 25.03 0.42
C SER A 609 -11.01 23.55 0.80
N ASN A 610 -10.10 23.25 1.73
CA ASN A 610 -9.73 21.90 2.17
C ASN A 610 -10.76 21.26 3.13
N ASP A 611 -12.02 21.14 2.70
CA ASP A 611 -13.13 20.72 3.58
C ASP A 611 -14.17 19.80 2.91
N TYR A 612 -14.93 19.13 3.77
CA TYR A 612 -15.95 18.10 3.53
C TYR A 612 -17.22 18.60 2.80
N LYS A 613 -17.11 19.15 1.58
CA LYS A 613 -18.12 20.04 0.98
C LYS A 613 -18.80 19.56 -0.32
N SER A 614 -19.63 18.52 -0.25
CA SER A 614 -20.97 18.66 -0.86
C SER A 614 -21.93 19.05 0.25
N GLU A 615 -21.96 20.34 0.56
CA GLU A 615 -22.89 20.90 1.53
C GLU A 615 -24.33 20.62 1.07
N GLY A 616 -24.60 20.66 -0.24
CA GLY A 616 -25.88 20.30 -0.83
C GLY A 616 -26.37 18.89 -0.47
N LEU A 617 -25.56 17.85 -0.72
CA LEU A 617 -25.95 16.46 -0.40
C LEU A 617 -25.96 16.18 1.09
N ILE A 618 -24.90 16.58 1.81
CA ILE A 618 -24.75 16.27 3.23
C ILE A 618 -25.87 16.94 4.02
N LYS A 619 -26.19 18.21 3.75
CA LYS A 619 -27.33 18.93 4.35
C LYS A 619 -28.69 18.36 3.95
N THR A 620 -28.80 17.62 2.84
CA THR A 620 -30.06 16.99 2.42
C THR A 620 -30.31 15.69 3.18
N TYR A 621 -29.29 14.83 3.32
CA TYR A 621 -29.45 13.43 3.72
C TYR A 621 -28.77 13.02 5.04
N SER A 622 -27.78 13.77 5.54
CA SER A 622 -27.19 13.51 6.86
C SER A 622 -28.26 13.62 7.94
N LEU A 623 -28.22 12.74 8.95
CA LEU A 623 -29.28 12.67 9.95
C LEU A 623 -29.43 13.96 10.76
N ALA A 624 -30.69 14.37 10.93
CA ALA A 624 -31.18 15.54 11.67
C ALA A 624 -32.72 15.47 11.72
N ALA A 625 -33.36 16.39 12.46
CA ALA A 625 -34.81 16.58 12.40
C ALA A 625 -35.28 16.88 10.96
N GLY A 626 -36.40 16.28 10.55
CA GLY A 626 -37.00 16.44 9.22
C GLY A 626 -36.19 15.79 8.08
N ARG A 627 -35.41 14.73 8.36
CA ARG A 627 -34.59 14.02 7.37
C ARG A 627 -35.18 12.66 6.96
N PRO A 628 -35.11 12.29 5.67
CA PRO A 628 -35.48 10.97 5.20
C PRO A 628 -34.46 9.92 5.66
N THR A 629 -34.94 8.75 6.07
CA THR A 629 -34.10 7.61 6.48
C THR A 629 -34.53 6.30 5.83
N LEU A 630 -33.61 5.34 5.78
CA LEU A 630 -33.93 3.93 5.66
C LEU A 630 -33.68 3.30 7.04
N THR A 631 -34.71 2.74 7.67
CA THR A 631 -34.62 2.24 9.05
C THR A 631 -34.62 0.72 9.06
N PHE A 632 -33.52 0.14 9.56
CA PHE A 632 -33.38 -1.29 9.83
C PHE A 632 -33.89 -1.56 11.24
N SER A 633 -34.96 -2.34 11.38
CA SER A 633 -35.63 -2.60 12.64
C SER A 633 -35.59 -4.08 12.99
N THR A 634 -35.35 -4.40 14.26
CA THR A 634 -35.45 -5.77 14.76
C THR A 634 -36.06 -5.80 16.15
N LYS A 635 -36.90 -6.79 16.40
CA LYS A 635 -37.41 -7.16 17.71
C LYS A 635 -36.42 -8.09 18.37
N VAL A 636 -36.03 -7.79 19.60
CA VAL A 636 -34.99 -8.50 20.37
C VAL A 636 -35.49 -8.72 21.79
N ASN A 637 -35.23 -9.89 22.37
CA ASN A 637 -35.43 -10.10 23.81
C ASN A 637 -34.19 -9.75 24.64
N GLU A 638 -34.33 -9.62 25.97
CA GLU A 638 -33.20 -9.43 26.91
C GLU A 638 -32.11 -10.53 26.80
N GLY A 639 -32.43 -11.69 26.19
CA GLY A 639 -31.47 -12.74 25.86
C GLY A 639 -30.69 -12.52 24.56
N GLY A 640 -30.96 -11.47 23.78
CA GLY A 640 -30.34 -11.22 22.48
C GLY A 640 -30.83 -12.12 21.34
N GLU A 641 -32.06 -12.64 21.41
CA GLU A 641 -32.68 -13.39 20.30
C GLU A 641 -33.39 -12.43 19.35
N LEU A 642 -33.09 -12.53 18.04
CA LEU A 642 -33.82 -11.78 17.01
C LEU A 642 -35.15 -12.51 16.74
N LEU A 643 -36.26 -11.87 17.08
CA LEU A 643 -37.61 -12.47 17.01
C LEU A 643 -38.35 -12.10 15.72
N GLU A 644 -38.12 -10.89 15.21
CA GLU A 644 -38.78 -10.31 14.05
C GLU A 644 -37.85 -9.21 13.48
N TYR A 645 -37.83 -8.99 12.17
CA TYR A 645 -37.07 -7.89 11.57
C TYR A 645 -37.74 -7.35 10.31
N LYS A 646 -37.51 -6.06 10.05
CA LYS A 646 -38.09 -5.33 8.91
C LYS A 646 -37.24 -4.14 8.51
N VAL A 647 -37.38 -3.70 7.25
CA VAL A 647 -36.71 -2.51 6.73
C VAL A 647 -37.78 -1.58 6.16
N GLU A 648 -37.84 -0.35 6.68
CA GLU A 648 -38.89 0.62 6.38
C GLU A 648 -38.29 2.00 6.07
N PRO A 649 -38.78 2.73 5.05
CA PRO A 649 -38.37 4.12 4.84
C PRO A 649 -39.03 5.00 5.91
N GLY A 650 -38.27 5.93 6.47
CA GLY A 650 -38.68 6.79 7.59
C GLY A 650 -38.49 8.27 7.34
N MET A 651 -39.06 9.08 8.23
CA MET A 651 -38.84 10.52 8.38
C MET A 651 -38.60 10.84 9.85
N LEU A 652 -37.48 11.50 10.18
CA LEU A 652 -37.10 11.79 11.56
C LEU A 652 -37.79 13.04 12.12
N ASP A 653 -38.18 13.00 13.40
CA ASP A 653 -38.78 14.10 14.14
C ASP A 653 -37.77 14.72 15.12
N LYS A 654 -37.45 14.04 16.23
CA LYS A 654 -36.44 14.47 17.22
C LYS A 654 -35.12 13.71 17.01
N VAL A 655 -34.01 14.46 16.97
CA VAL A 655 -32.64 13.92 16.89
C VAL A 655 -31.77 14.58 17.96
N THR A 656 -31.01 13.77 18.70
CA THR A 656 -30.02 14.21 19.69
C THR A 656 -28.64 13.69 19.30
N TYR A 657 -27.61 14.52 19.39
CA TYR A 657 -26.22 14.14 19.11
C TYR A 657 -25.43 13.96 20.39
N LEU A 658 -24.72 12.83 20.53
CA LEU A 658 -23.94 12.46 21.71
C LEU A 658 -22.50 12.12 21.32
N ASP A 659 -21.53 12.37 22.20
CA ASP A 659 -20.14 11.90 22.02
C ASP A 659 -20.05 10.42 22.44
N PRO A 660 -19.48 9.51 21.63
CA PRO A 660 -19.32 8.10 22.02
C PRO A 660 -18.47 7.91 23.29
N VAL A 661 -17.50 8.78 23.59
CA VAL A 661 -16.69 8.70 24.82
C VAL A 661 -17.57 8.95 26.05
N ASP A 662 -18.44 9.95 25.96
CA ASP A 662 -19.40 10.31 27.00
C ASP A 662 -20.49 9.24 27.19
N VAL A 663 -21.00 8.67 26.09
CA VAL A 663 -21.93 7.53 26.13
C VAL A 663 -21.30 6.31 26.79
N ALA A 664 -20.05 5.98 26.45
CA ALA A 664 -19.35 4.84 27.05
C ALA A 664 -19.10 5.05 28.56
N GLN A 665 -18.77 6.29 28.98
CA GLN A 665 -18.67 6.65 30.39
C GLN A 665 -20.02 6.54 31.11
N PHE A 666 -21.10 7.04 30.51
CA PHE A 666 -22.47 7.01 31.07
C PHE A 666 -23.02 5.58 31.20
N CYS A 667 -22.67 4.68 30.28
CA CYS A 667 -23.08 3.27 30.33
C CYS A 667 -22.19 2.40 31.23
N GLU A 668 -21.22 2.99 31.96
CA GLU A 668 -20.21 2.28 32.75
C GLU A 668 -19.46 1.19 31.92
N GLU A 669 -19.14 1.49 30.66
CA GLU A 669 -18.44 0.53 29.79
C GLU A 669 -17.05 0.17 30.35
N PRO A 670 -16.68 -1.13 30.41
CA PRO A 670 -15.37 -1.55 30.92
C PRO A 670 -14.22 -0.88 30.17
N ALA A 671 -13.35 -0.21 30.91
CA ALA A 671 -12.22 0.52 30.33
C ALA A 671 -11.37 -0.40 29.43
N PRO A 672 -10.97 0.06 28.22
CA PRO A 672 -10.18 -0.74 27.31
C PRO A 672 -8.80 -1.07 27.94
N PRO A 673 -8.23 -2.26 27.64
CA PRO A 673 -6.84 -2.59 27.96
C PRO A 673 -5.87 -1.43 27.68
N PRO A 674 -4.93 -1.16 28.61
CA PRO A 674 -4.16 0.09 28.60
C PRO A 674 -3.26 0.19 27.38
N ALA A 675 -3.51 1.21 26.54
CA ALA A 675 -2.62 1.55 25.44
C ALA A 675 -1.23 1.97 25.95
N PRO A 676 -0.16 1.78 25.16
CA PRO A 676 1.16 2.29 25.52
C PRO A 676 1.12 3.82 25.69
N GLY A 677 1.55 4.31 26.86
CA GLY A 677 1.49 5.74 27.23
C GLY A 677 2.47 6.66 26.48
N GLN A 678 2.86 6.30 25.26
CA GLN A 678 3.75 7.09 24.40
C GLN A 678 2.92 8.01 23.51
N ALA A 679 3.31 9.29 23.48
CA ALA A 679 2.78 10.27 22.55
C ALA A 679 3.91 11.18 22.09
N LEU A 680 3.81 11.66 20.85
CA LEU A 680 4.75 12.58 20.22
C LEU A 680 3.96 13.69 19.54
N ALA A 681 4.43 14.93 19.62
CA ALA A 681 3.86 16.06 18.90
C ALA A 681 4.97 16.96 18.36
N VAL A 682 4.92 17.26 17.07
CA VAL A 682 5.90 18.10 16.36
C VAL A 682 5.22 19.25 15.63
N GLY A 683 5.86 20.42 15.63
CA GLY A 683 5.32 21.65 15.04
C GLY A 683 4.29 22.40 15.90
N SER A 684 3.74 23.48 15.33
CA SER A 684 2.77 24.37 16.00
C SER A 684 1.33 23.97 15.65
N LEU A 685 0.49 23.72 16.65
CA LEU A 685 -0.93 23.43 16.44
C LEU A 685 -1.66 24.68 15.88
N PRO A 686 -2.29 24.62 14.70
CA PRO A 686 -3.00 25.78 14.13
C PRO A 686 -4.24 26.13 14.96
N ALA A 687 -4.48 27.41 15.22
CA ALA A 687 -5.59 27.88 16.08
C ALA A 687 -7.02 27.55 15.57
N LYS A 688 -7.15 27.08 14.32
CA LYS A 688 -8.39 26.52 13.77
C LYS A 688 -8.61 25.04 14.10
N ALA A 689 -7.55 24.28 14.37
CA ALA A 689 -7.62 22.83 14.55
C ALA A 689 -8.37 22.41 15.82
N ASP A 690 -8.40 23.28 16.84
CA ASP A 690 -9.14 23.08 18.08
C ASP A 690 -10.63 23.48 18.00
N GLN A 691 -11.14 23.86 16.81
CA GLN A 691 -12.54 24.25 16.62
C GLN A 691 -13.36 23.05 16.07
N PRO A 692 -14.09 22.29 16.91
CA PRO A 692 -15.03 21.30 16.41
C PRO A 692 -16.15 21.99 15.60
N PRO A 693 -16.77 21.27 14.64
CA PRO A 693 -17.87 21.81 13.86
C PRO A 693 -19.03 22.23 14.77
N ASN A 694 -19.70 23.33 14.40
CA ASN A 694 -20.73 23.98 15.21
C ASN A 694 -22.05 23.18 15.24
N ARG A 695 -22.05 22.08 15.98
CA ARG A 695 -23.21 21.21 16.26
C ARG A 695 -23.50 21.22 17.77
N PRO A 696 -24.78 21.28 18.20
CA PRO A 696 -25.14 21.10 19.61
C PRO A 696 -24.95 19.64 20.02
N MET A 697 -23.73 19.30 20.47
CA MET A 697 -23.46 18.05 21.17
C MET A 697 -24.12 18.09 22.55
N THR A 698 -24.80 17.00 22.92
CA THR A 698 -25.44 16.81 24.21
C THR A 698 -24.62 15.82 25.03
N ILE A 699 -24.55 16.05 26.34
CA ILE A 699 -23.97 15.11 27.31
C ILE A 699 -25.09 14.12 27.67
N ALA A 700 -24.80 12.82 27.71
CA ALA A 700 -25.76 11.76 28.04
C ALA A 700 -26.46 12.02 29.39
N ASP A 701 -25.73 12.62 30.35
CA ASP A 701 -26.28 13.00 31.64
C ASP A 701 -27.27 14.19 31.61
N ASN A 702 -27.38 14.90 30.48
CA ASN A 702 -28.38 15.95 30.22
C ASN A 702 -29.57 15.46 29.35
N LEU A 703 -29.62 14.17 28.99
CA LEU A 703 -30.78 13.56 28.35
C LEU A 703 -32.01 13.57 29.27
N ASP A 704 -33.20 13.59 28.68
CA ASP A 704 -34.46 13.32 29.39
C ASP A 704 -34.52 11.88 29.93
N SER A 705 -35.32 11.67 30.99
CA SER A 705 -35.33 10.43 31.78
C SER A 705 -35.63 9.17 30.95
N ASP A 706 -36.51 9.27 29.96
CA ASP A 706 -36.81 8.17 29.06
C ASP A 706 -35.64 7.89 28.11
N SER A 707 -35.06 8.93 27.49
CA SER A 707 -33.88 8.76 26.63
C SER A 707 -32.67 8.19 27.38
N LYS A 708 -32.48 8.53 28.67
CA LYS A 708 -31.47 7.90 29.54
C LYS A 708 -31.75 6.41 29.74
N GLN A 709 -32.99 6.06 30.08
CA GLN A 709 -33.39 4.66 30.30
C GLN A 709 -33.27 3.83 29.01
N ASP A 710 -33.65 4.40 27.87
CA ASP A 710 -33.56 3.73 26.57
C ASP A 710 -32.10 3.53 26.13
N LEU A 711 -31.19 4.48 26.40
CA LEU A 711 -29.76 4.31 26.18
C LEU A 711 -29.17 3.16 27.03
N LEU A 712 -29.56 3.06 28.30
CA LEU A 712 -29.16 1.95 29.19
C LEU A 712 -29.79 0.60 28.81
N VAL A 713 -30.97 0.58 28.17
CA VAL A 713 -31.55 -0.65 27.59
C VAL A 713 -30.81 -1.03 26.31
N LEU A 714 -30.54 -0.08 25.40
CA LEU A 714 -29.79 -0.30 24.16
C LEU A 714 -28.38 -0.84 24.43
N TYR A 715 -27.70 -0.36 25.49
CA TYR A 715 -26.42 -0.91 25.93
C TYR A 715 -26.53 -2.38 26.38
N ARG A 716 -27.49 -2.72 27.25
CA ARG A 716 -27.69 -4.09 27.73
C ARG A 716 -28.05 -5.06 26.60
N LEU A 717 -28.95 -4.66 25.70
CA LEU A 717 -29.29 -5.45 24.50
C LEU A 717 -28.08 -5.57 23.56
N GLY A 718 -27.28 -4.51 23.41
CA GLY A 718 -26.02 -4.53 22.66
C GLY A 718 -25.02 -5.56 23.18
N GLU A 719 -24.77 -5.60 24.50
CA GLU A 719 -23.90 -6.61 25.11
C GLU A 719 -24.50 -8.02 25.04
N ALA A 720 -25.83 -8.19 25.11
CA ALA A 720 -26.47 -9.50 24.92
C ALA A 720 -26.28 -10.04 23.49
N LEU A 721 -26.44 -9.18 22.48
CA LEU A 721 -26.17 -9.51 21.07
C LEU A 721 -24.68 -9.80 20.84
N LYS A 722 -23.78 -8.97 21.39
CA LYS A 722 -22.33 -9.17 21.39
C LYS A 722 -21.96 -10.54 21.96
N LYS A 723 -22.51 -10.91 23.12
CA LYS A 723 -22.28 -12.21 23.77
C LYS A 723 -22.61 -13.38 22.83
N LYS A 724 -23.73 -13.33 22.12
CA LYS A 724 -24.11 -14.37 21.14
C LYS A 724 -23.18 -14.43 19.93
N ARG A 725 -22.71 -13.29 19.44
CA ARG A 725 -21.68 -13.24 18.40
C ARG A 725 -20.37 -13.88 18.90
N LEU A 726 -19.96 -13.62 20.15
CA LEU A 726 -18.79 -14.27 20.78
C LEU A 726 -18.99 -15.77 20.99
N GLU A 727 -20.19 -16.22 21.37
CA GLU A 727 -20.53 -17.65 21.48
C GLU A 727 -20.40 -18.37 20.12
N LYS A 728 -20.68 -17.66 19.01
CA LYS A 728 -20.43 -18.10 17.62
C LYS A 728 -18.99 -17.91 17.11
N GLY A 729 -18.06 -17.41 17.93
CA GLY A 729 -16.65 -17.25 17.55
C GLY A 729 -16.26 -15.88 16.99
N ALA A 730 -17.09 -14.84 17.18
CA ALA A 730 -16.72 -13.47 16.84
C ALA A 730 -15.44 -13.01 17.57
N TRP A 731 -14.76 -12.05 16.97
CA TRP A 731 -13.51 -11.51 17.51
C TRP A 731 -13.74 -10.72 18.81
N PRO A 732 -13.10 -11.10 19.94
CA PRO A 732 -13.44 -10.54 21.26
C PRO A 732 -12.91 -9.12 21.52
N TYR A 733 -11.74 -8.75 20.99
CA TYR A 733 -11.10 -7.48 21.31
C TYR A 733 -10.13 -7.01 20.21
N PHE A 734 -10.05 -5.69 20.03
CA PHE A 734 -9.15 -5.01 19.11
C PHE A 734 -8.16 -4.18 19.94
N ALA A 735 -6.90 -4.62 20.02
CA ALA A 735 -5.90 -3.89 20.80
C ALA A 735 -5.55 -2.54 20.15
N PRO A 736 -5.14 -1.53 20.96
CA PRO A 736 -4.87 -0.17 20.50
C PRO A 736 -3.86 -0.14 19.35
N LYS A 737 -4.01 0.82 18.45
CA LYS A 737 -3.10 1.02 17.31
C LYS A 737 -2.48 2.42 17.34
N PRO A 738 -1.25 2.58 16.83
CA PRO A 738 -0.69 3.90 16.55
C PRO A 738 -1.64 4.73 15.68
N SER A 739 -1.94 5.94 16.13
CA SER A 739 -2.86 6.89 15.48
C SER A 739 -2.16 8.23 15.27
N VAL A 740 -2.59 8.97 14.24
CA VAL A 740 -1.97 10.25 13.87
C VAL A 740 -3.01 11.31 13.57
N THR A 741 -2.85 12.48 14.19
CA THR A 741 -3.52 13.72 13.81
C THR A 741 -2.56 14.60 13.03
N VAL A 742 -2.99 15.12 11.87
CA VAL A 742 -2.22 16.07 11.05
C VAL A 742 -3.06 17.33 10.85
N ALA A 743 -2.49 18.50 11.10
CA ALA A 743 -3.15 19.79 10.88
C ALA A 743 -2.22 20.77 10.16
N PHE A 744 -2.76 21.47 9.16
CA PHE A 744 -2.06 22.49 8.39
C PHE A 744 -2.48 23.90 8.84
N GLU A 745 -1.56 24.86 8.74
CA GLU A 745 -1.91 26.27 8.73
C GLU A 745 -2.52 26.67 7.37
N ASP A 746 -3.31 27.75 7.34
CA ASP A 746 -3.82 28.30 6.09
C ASP A 746 -2.66 28.76 5.18
N VAL A 747 -2.76 28.50 3.87
CA VAL A 747 -1.87 29.15 2.91
C VAL A 747 -2.18 30.65 2.90
N PRO A 748 -1.19 31.53 3.11
CA PRO A 748 -1.41 32.98 3.04
C PRO A 748 -2.00 33.38 1.68
N ALA A 749 -3.05 34.21 1.69
CA ALA A 749 -3.70 34.64 0.46
C ALA A 749 -2.78 35.56 -0.37
N VAL A 750 -2.25 35.02 -1.48
CA VAL A 750 -1.43 35.75 -2.45
C VAL A 750 -2.26 36.10 -3.68
N THR A 751 -2.09 37.33 -4.19
CA THR A 751 -2.73 37.78 -5.43
C THR A 751 -2.28 36.92 -6.62
N PRO A 752 -3.18 36.31 -7.40
CA PRO A 752 -2.78 35.52 -8.58
C PRO A 752 -2.10 36.39 -9.64
N GLY A 753 -0.78 36.23 -9.83
CA GLY A 753 -0.05 36.96 -10.88
C GLY A 753 1.47 36.83 -10.89
N GLU A 754 2.15 36.76 -9.74
CA GLU A 754 3.61 37.02 -9.67
C GLU A 754 4.53 35.79 -9.78
N GLY A 755 4.03 34.61 -10.17
CA GLY A 755 4.88 33.43 -10.37
C GLY A 755 5.58 32.93 -9.10
N VAL A 756 4.97 33.14 -7.93
CA VAL A 756 5.49 32.80 -6.61
C VAL A 756 4.59 31.77 -5.94
N ASN A 757 5.20 30.77 -5.29
CA ASN A 757 4.50 29.74 -4.52
C ASN A 757 4.86 29.89 -3.04
N VAL A 758 3.88 30.23 -2.19
CA VAL A 758 4.07 30.36 -0.75
C VAL A 758 3.70 29.04 -0.09
N LEU A 759 4.70 28.40 0.52
CA LEU A 759 4.49 27.22 1.35
C LEU A 759 4.20 27.69 2.80
N PRO A 760 3.07 27.27 3.42
CA PRO A 760 2.85 27.48 4.85
C PRO A 760 3.88 26.70 5.69
N PRO A 761 3.91 26.91 7.03
CA PRO A 761 4.67 26.07 7.93
C PRO A 761 4.39 24.58 7.76
N ASP A 762 5.41 23.76 8.00
CA ASP A 762 5.25 22.30 8.02
C ASP A 762 4.20 21.88 9.05
N PRO A 763 3.31 20.92 8.71
CA PRO A 763 2.14 20.61 9.51
C PRO A 763 2.47 20.28 10.96
N TYR A 764 1.50 20.56 11.84
CA TYR A 764 1.43 19.91 13.13
C TYR A 764 1.16 18.42 12.93
N ILE A 765 1.97 17.57 13.56
CA ILE A 765 1.77 16.12 13.55
C ILE A 765 1.80 15.64 14.99
N LYS A 766 0.71 15.02 15.43
CA LYS A 766 0.59 14.33 16.73
C LYS A 766 0.45 12.84 16.50
N VAL A 767 1.35 12.06 17.08
CA VAL A 767 1.28 10.59 17.13
C VAL A 767 0.92 10.17 18.55
N GLY A 768 0.06 9.17 18.67
CA GLY A 768 -0.23 8.48 19.92
C GLY A 768 -0.74 7.07 19.62
N TYR A 769 -1.49 6.51 20.55
CA TYR A 769 -2.31 5.33 20.31
C TYR A 769 -3.77 5.71 20.48
N ASP A 770 -4.64 5.22 19.59
CA ASP A 770 -6.07 5.27 19.87
C ASP A 770 -6.44 4.08 20.75
N ALA A 771 -6.91 4.38 21.96
CA ALA A 771 -7.36 3.40 22.95
C ALA A 771 -8.87 3.14 22.87
N PHE A 772 -9.64 3.97 22.15
CA PHE A 772 -11.09 4.00 22.22
C PHE A 772 -11.74 3.47 20.95
N ASN A 773 -12.22 2.23 20.99
CA ASN A 773 -12.82 1.54 19.84
C ASN A 773 -14.28 1.98 19.53
N GLY A 774 -14.72 3.13 20.03
CA GLY A 774 -16.13 3.57 19.98
C GLY A 774 -16.99 2.98 21.11
N ALA A 775 -18.18 3.55 21.32
CA ALA A 775 -19.15 3.06 22.30
C ALA A 775 -19.74 1.70 21.87
N SER A 776 -19.96 0.80 22.82
CA SER A 776 -20.49 -0.54 22.55
C SER A 776 -21.91 -0.50 21.96
N VAL A 777 -22.73 0.47 22.37
CA VAL A 777 -24.06 0.74 21.79
C VAL A 777 -23.99 0.87 20.26
N VAL A 778 -23.06 1.70 19.75
CA VAL A 778 -22.90 1.95 18.32
C VAL A 778 -22.33 0.73 17.61
N SER A 779 -21.24 0.17 18.14
CA SER A 779 -20.56 -0.95 17.47
C SER A 779 -21.47 -2.19 17.29
N ASN A 780 -22.35 -2.46 18.26
CA ASN A 780 -23.30 -3.57 18.15
C ASN A 780 -24.49 -3.24 17.25
N THR A 781 -25.08 -2.04 17.36
CA THR A 781 -26.23 -1.65 16.53
C THR A 781 -25.86 -1.53 15.04
N MET A 782 -24.64 -1.10 14.71
CA MET A 782 -24.17 -1.08 13.31
C MET A 782 -23.90 -2.46 12.73
N VAL A 783 -23.44 -3.42 13.54
CA VAL A 783 -23.34 -4.83 13.11
C VAL A 783 -24.74 -5.43 12.94
N LEU A 784 -25.66 -5.16 13.87
CA LEU A 784 -27.04 -5.63 13.85
C LEU A 784 -27.81 -5.13 12.62
N ALA A 785 -27.68 -3.84 12.26
CA ALA A 785 -28.28 -3.28 11.05
C ALA A 785 -27.79 -3.98 9.77
N GLY A 786 -26.51 -4.34 9.70
CA GLY A 786 -25.95 -5.08 8.57
C GLY A 786 -26.35 -6.57 8.54
N GLU A 787 -26.67 -7.17 9.69
CA GLU A 787 -27.30 -8.49 9.77
C GLU A 787 -28.78 -8.43 9.30
N ILE A 788 -29.56 -7.46 9.79
CA ILE A 788 -30.96 -7.24 9.36
C ILE A 788 -31.02 -7.02 7.85
N ALA A 789 -30.16 -6.17 7.31
CA ALA A 789 -30.08 -5.87 5.89
C ALA A 789 -29.77 -7.13 5.05
N ALA A 790 -28.82 -7.96 5.52
CA ALA A 790 -28.46 -9.21 4.86
C ALA A 790 -29.63 -10.21 4.86
N ARG A 791 -30.27 -10.43 6.02
CA ARG A 791 -31.44 -11.31 6.19
C ARG A 791 -32.60 -10.87 5.30
N TRP A 792 -33.03 -9.61 5.42
CA TRP A 792 -34.17 -9.06 4.69
C TRP A 792 -34.02 -9.15 3.16
N CYS A 793 -32.79 -8.96 2.65
CA CYS A 793 -32.48 -9.17 1.22
C CYS A 793 -32.46 -10.66 0.85
N SER A 794 -31.89 -11.51 1.72
CA SER A 794 -31.76 -12.96 1.49
C SER A 794 -33.13 -13.64 1.39
N ASP A 795 -34.07 -13.25 2.26
CA ASP A 795 -35.45 -13.79 2.27
C ASP A 795 -36.19 -13.52 0.95
N ARG A 796 -35.77 -12.49 0.20
CA ARG A 796 -36.35 -12.03 -1.07
C ARG A 796 -35.54 -12.43 -2.30
N GLY A 797 -34.42 -13.14 -2.12
CA GLY A 797 -33.47 -13.44 -3.19
C GLY A 797 -32.75 -12.21 -3.77
N ILE A 798 -32.75 -11.07 -3.09
CA ILE A 798 -32.18 -9.80 -3.59
C ILE A 798 -30.66 -9.85 -3.46
N ALA A 799 -29.97 -9.90 -4.60
CA ALA A 799 -28.53 -9.75 -4.65
C ALA A 799 -28.07 -8.36 -4.17
N VAL A 800 -27.12 -8.34 -3.23
CA VAL A 800 -26.47 -7.16 -2.64
C VAL A 800 -24.99 -7.46 -2.32
N PRO A 801 -24.14 -6.47 -1.98
CA PRO A 801 -22.75 -6.69 -1.58
C PRO A 801 -22.57 -7.37 -0.20
N TYR A 802 -22.96 -8.65 -0.09
CA TYR A 802 -22.73 -9.48 1.09
C TYR A 802 -21.24 -9.64 1.37
N ARG A 803 -20.89 -9.90 2.64
CA ARG A 803 -19.54 -10.24 3.08
C ARG A 803 -19.56 -11.51 3.92
N LYS A 804 -18.81 -12.51 3.48
CA LYS A 804 -18.74 -13.88 4.02
C LYS A 804 -17.30 -14.37 3.95
N ASP A 805 -16.90 -15.33 4.78
CA ASP A 805 -15.64 -16.04 4.54
C ASP A 805 -15.81 -17.16 3.49
N VAL A 806 -14.77 -17.46 2.72
CA VAL A 806 -14.81 -18.47 1.64
C VAL A 806 -15.01 -19.89 2.18
N HIS A 807 -14.37 -20.26 3.28
CA HIS A 807 -14.37 -21.62 3.84
C HIS A 807 -15.19 -21.80 5.14
N SER A 808 -15.69 -20.72 5.77
CA SER A 808 -16.40 -20.84 7.05
C SER A 808 -17.67 -21.69 7.00
N SER A 809 -18.28 -21.85 5.82
CA SER A 809 -19.44 -22.73 5.59
C SER A 809 -19.12 -24.23 5.67
N THR A 810 -17.86 -24.62 5.41
CA THR A 810 -17.43 -26.03 5.38
C THR A 810 -16.48 -26.40 6.52
N ASN A 811 -15.74 -25.42 7.05
CA ASN A 811 -14.67 -25.63 8.03
C ASN A 811 -14.95 -25.02 9.43
N PHE A 812 -16.19 -24.62 9.72
CA PHE A 812 -16.56 -23.88 10.96
C PHE A 812 -15.96 -24.48 12.25
N ALA A 813 -16.05 -25.81 12.42
CA ALA A 813 -15.57 -26.48 13.62
C ALA A 813 -14.05 -26.31 13.84
N GLY A 814 -13.25 -26.44 12.78
CA GLY A 814 -11.79 -26.26 12.86
C GLY A 814 -11.38 -24.80 13.09
N ILE A 815 -12.09 -23.85 12.47
CA ILE A 815 -11.89 -22.42 12.70
C ILE A 815 -12.21 -22.06 14.16
N TYR A 816 -13.36 -22.54 14.66
CA TYR A 816 -13.83 -22.26 16.02
C TYR A 816 -12.92 -22.87 17.10
N GLU A 817 -12.47 -24.11 16.91
CA GLU A 817 -11.53 -24.78 17.81
C GLU A 817 -10.20 -24.01 17.89
N TYR A 818 -9.62 -23.68 16.72
CA TYR A 818 -8.37 -22.92 16.64
C TYR A 818 -8.49 -21.52 17.26
N ALA A 819 -9.53 -20.75 16.91
CA ALA A 819 -9.75 -19.42 17.46
C ALA A 819 -9.93 -19.44 18.98
N THR A 820 -10.69 -20.40 19.50
CA THR A 820 -10.98 -20.52 20.94
C THR A 820 -9.76 -20.95 21.75
N LYS A 821 -8.89 -21.80 21.20
CA LYS A 821 -7.68 -22.30 21.88
C LYS A 821 -6.48 -21.37 21.75
N GLU A 822 -6.18 -20.89 20.54
CA GLU A 822 -4.91 -20.22 20.23
C GLU A 822 -5.01 -18.69 20.19
N LEU A 823 -6.17 -18.13 19.82
CA LEU A 823 -6.33 -16.68 19.59
C LEU A 823 -7.02 -15.96 20.75
N PHE A 824 -8.15 -16.51 21.23
CA PHE A 824 -8.96 -15.86 22.26
C PHE A 824 -8.24 -15.65 23.60
N PRO A 825 -7.34 -16.53 24.08
CA PRO A 825 -6.55 -16.25 25.29
C PRO A 825 -5.63 -15.04 25.12
N LEU A 826 -4.96 -14.90 23.97
CA LEU A 826 -4.10 -13.76 23.67
C LEU A 826 -4.90 -12.46 23.61
N LEU A 827 -6.01 -12.46 22.88
CA LEU A 827 -6.85 -11.27 22.68
C LEU A 827 -7.50 -10.78 23.99
N ARG A 828 -7.90 -11.69 24.87
CA ARG A 828 -8.41 -11.35 26.23
C ARG A 828 -7.33 -10.69 27.10
N ASN A 829 -6.06 -11.02 26.87
CA ASN A 829 -4.91 -10.38 27.52
C ASN A 829 -4.43 -9.12 26.78
N GLY A 830 -5.14 -8.67 25.74
CA GLY A 830 -4.76 -7.50 24.92
C GLY A 830 -3.61 -7.78 23.92
N ILE A 831 -3.15 -9.02 23.80
CA ILE A 831 -2.02 -9.40 22.95
C ILE A 831 -2.52 -9.62 21.52
N GLN A 832 -1.93 -8.92 20.55
CA GLN A 832 -2.19 -9.12 19.12
C GLN A 832 -1.62 -10.47 18.66
N PRO A 833 -2.40 -11.32 17.95
CA PRO A 833 -1.90 -12.57 17.41
C PRO A 833 -0.76 -12.36 16.41
N SER A 834 0.24 -13.24 16.45
CA SER A 834 1.42 -13.21 15.59
C SER A 834 1.07 -13.28 14.09
N ALA A 835 2.03 -12.96 13.21
CA ALA A 835 1.85 -13.09 11.76
C ALA A 835 1.46 -14.53 11.35
N SER A 836 2.06 -15.55 11.96
CA SER A 836 1.71 -16.95 11.70
C SER A 836 0.32 -17.31 12.21
N GLN A 837 -0.09 -16.81 13.38
CA GLN A 837 -1.41 -17.09 13.91
C GLN A 837 -2.55 -16.45 13.10
N ARG A 838 -2.35 -15.20 12.62
CA ARG A 838 -3.25 -14.52 11.68
C ARG A 838 -3.30 -15.25 10.33
N GLN A 839 -2.16 -15.74 9.86
CA GLN A 839 -2.08 -16.48 8.61
C GLN A 839 -2.76 -17.85 8.66
N GLU A 840 -2.62 -18.59 9.77
CA GLU A 840 -3.30 -19.87 9.95
C GLU A 840 -4.81 -19.69 10.09
N LEU A 841 -5.29 -18.64 10.76
CA LEU A 841 -6.70 -18.26 10.73
C LEU A 841 -7.19 -18.02 9.29
N ASN A 842 -6.44 -17.24 8.51
CA ASN A 842 -6.78 -16.94 7.11
C ASN A 842 -6.74 -18.19 6.21
N ARG A 843 -5.90 -19.19 6.53
CA ARG A 843 -5.91 -20.51 5.87
C ARG A 843 -7.19 -21.28 6.20
N LEU A 844 -7.64 -21.22 7.46
CA LEU A 844 -8.83 -21.93 7.93
C LEU A 844 -10.13 -21.28 7.44
N THR A 845 -10.22 -19.95 7.36
CA THR A 845 -11.41 -19.22 6.87
C THR A 845 -11.42 -18.98 5.36
N GLY A 846 -10.25 -18.97 4.70
CA GLY A 846 -10.09 -18.58 3.29
C GLY A 846 -10.04 -17.07 3.05
N GLY A 847 -10.25 -16.24 4.08
CA GLY A 847 -10.46 -14.79 3.93
C GLY A 847 -11.90 -14.43 3.57
N ILE A 848 -12.20 -13.13 3.49
CA ILE A 848 -13.56 -12.57 3.44
C ILE A 848 -13.88 -12.03 2.04
N GLU A 849 -14.72 -12.68 1.24
CA GLU A 849 -15.10 -12.14 -0.08
C GLU A 849 -16.25 -11.13 -0.01
N ILE A 850 -16.37 -10.29 -1.05
CA ILE A 850 -17.62 -9.57 -1.33
C ILE A 850 -18.37 -10.35 -2.41
N SER A 851 -19.59 -10.78 -2.11
CA SER A 851 -20.33 -11.78 -2.88
C SER A 851 -21.77 -11.33 -3.12
N ALA A 852 -22.37 -11.68 -4.27
CA ALA A 852 -23.79 -11.45 -4.53
C ALA A 852 -24.70 -12.41 -3.74
N THR A 853 -24.14 -13.55 -3.30
CA THR A 853 -24.80 -14.55 -2.44
C THR A 853 -24.43 -14.37 -0.96
N PRO A 854 -25.36 -14.64 -0.02
CA PRO A 854 -25.07 -14.62 1.42
C PRO A 854 -24.14 -15.77 1.86
N GLY A 855 -23.57 -15.64 3.05
CA GLY A 855 -22.80 -16.70 3.71
C GLY A 855 -22.19 -16.26 5.04
N PRO A 856 -21.64 -17.20 5.83
CA PRO A 856 -21.18 -16.93 7.20
C PRO A 856 -19.96 -16.03 7.24
N TYR A 857 -19.88 -15.19 8.27
CA TYR A 857 -18.75 -14.29 8.53
C TYR A 857 -18.29 -14.49 9.99
N PHE A 858 -17.32 -15.40 10.15
CA PHE A 858 -16.83 -15.93 11.42
C PHE A 858 -16.33 -14.82 12.36
N MET A 859 -15.52 -13.89 11.85
CA MET A 859 -14.94 -12.79 12.64
C MET A 859 -16.00 -11.88 13.30
N LEU A 860 -17.21 -11.81 12.73
CA LEU A 860 -18.35 -11.08 13.32
C LEU A 860 -19.32 -11.96 14.10
N GLY A 861 -19.20 -13.30 14.01
CA GLY A 861 -20.09 -14.28 14.62
C GLY A 861 -21.47 -14.33 13.95
N LEU A 862 -21.54 -14.08 12.63
CA LEU A 862 -22.79 -13.94 11.88
C LEU A 862 -22.96 -15.01 10.80
N ASP A 863 -24.21 -15.38 10.54
CA ASP A 863 -24.57 -16.36 9.50
C ASP A 863 -24.65 -15.71 8.09
N MET A 864 -24.85 -14.38 8.06
CA MET A 864 -24.80 -13.51 6.88
C MET A 864 -24.64 -12.04 7.30
N TYR A 865 -23.99 -11.23 6.47
CA TYR A 865 -23.76 -9.81 6.75
C TYR A 865 -23.61 -8.98 5.47
N ALA A 866 -24.09 -7.73 5.49
CA ALA A 866 -23.84 -6.73 4.45
C ALA A 866 -23.63 -5.34 5.10
N LYS A 867 -22.78 -4.48 4.53
CA LYS A 867 -22.65 -3.09 5.00
C LYS A 867 -23.88 -2.30 4.52
N ALA A 868 -24.65 -1.74 5.46
CA ALA A 868 -25.89 -0.99 5.17
C ALA A 868 -25.99 0.37 5.88
N THR A 869 -25.01 0.72 6.71
CA THR A 869 -25.09 1.82 7.68
C THR A 869 -24.34 3.09 7.31
N SER A 870 -23.73 3.19 6.11
CA SER A 870 -23.01 4.42 5.75
C SER A 870 -23.05 4.81 4.26
N PRO A 871 -24.24 4.97 3.67
CA PRO A 871 -24.41 5.23 2.24
C PRO A 871 -23.92 6.60 1.75
N LEU A 872 -23.64 7.58 2.63
CA LEU A 872 -23.02 8.86 2.26
C LEU A 872 -21.49 8.75 2.10
N ARG A 873 -20.87 7.67 2.59
CA ARG A 873 -19.41 7.45 2.57
C ARG A 873 -18.96 6.06 2.11
N ARG A 874 -19.89 5.15 1.76
CA ARG A 874 -19.63 3.81 1.23
C ARG A 874 -20.60 3.46 0.09
N PHE A 875 -20.06 3.16 -1.09
CA PHE A 875 -20.83 2.81 -2.28
C PHE A 875 -21.49 1.42 -2.18
N SER A 876 -20.90 0.47 -1.42
CA SER A 876 -21.53 -0.83 -1.17
C SER A 876 -22.88 -0.71 -0.47
N ASP A 877 -22.98 0.24 0.46
CA ASP A 877 -24.17 0.53 1.24
C ASP A 877 -25.22 1.25 0.36
N LEU A 878 -24.76 2.15 -0.52
CA LEU A 878 -25.62 2.83 -1.48
C LEU A 878 -26.23 1.87 -2.51
N ILE A 879 -25.46 0.86 -2.98
CA ILE A 879 -26.00 -0.24 -3.81
C ILE A 879 -27.11 -0.98 -3.05
N LEU A 880 -26.84 -1.40 -1.82
CA LEU A 880 -27.83 -2.11 -0.99
C LEU A 880 -29.10 -1.27 -0.80
N HIS A 881 -28.97 0.01 -0.48
CA HIS A 881 -30.11 0.93 -0.34
C HIS A 881 -30.89 1.09 -1.65
N TRP A 882 -30.23 1.17 -2.81
CA TRP A 882 -30.90 1.23 -4.11
C TRP A 882 -31.73 -0.04 -4.40
N GLN A 883 -31.19 -1.23 -4.11
CA GLN A 883 -31.90 -2.50 -4.26
C GLN A 883 -33.12 -2.56 -3.31
N VAL A 884 -32.93 -2.22 -2.04
CA VAL A 884 -34.00 -2.20 -1.02
C VAL A 884 -35.13 -1.24 -1.40
N HIS A 885 -34.81 -0.02 -1.87
CA HIS A 885 -35.84 0.94 -2.31
C HIS A 885 -36.63 0.48 -3.53
N ALA A 886 -35.98 -0.18 -4.50
CA ALA A 886 -36.66 -0.71 -5.67
C ALA A 886 -37.61 -1.86 -5.30
N ALA A 887 -37.11 -2.79 -4.47
CA ALA A 887 -37.92 -3.87 -3.92
C ALA A 887 -39.13 -3.35 -3.14
N LEU A 888 -38.92 -2.44 -2.18
CA LEU A 888 -40.00 -1.83 -1.39
C LEU A 888 -40.99 -1.03 -2.26
N ALA A 889 -40.54 -0.40 -3.35
CA ALA A 889 -41.43 0.29 -4.28
C ALA A 889 -42.35 -0.69 -5.03
N HIS A 890 -41.80 -1.81 -5.49
CA HIS A 890 -42.59 -2.87 -6.12
C HIS A 890 -43.54 -3.54 -5.12
N GLU A 891 -43.10 -3.88 -3.90
CA GLU A 891 -43.98 -4.43 -2.84
C GLU A 891 -45.18 -3.53 -2.54
N ARG A 892 -45.03 -2.19 -2.61
CA ARG A 892 -46.14 -1.22 -2.49
C ARG A 892 -47.11 -1.26 -3.68
N GLU A 893 -46.62 -1.52 -4.88
CA GLU A 893 -47.43 -1.62 -6.11
C GLU A 893 -48.23 -2.91 -6.14
N VAL A 894 -47.58 -4.08 -5.97
CA VAL A 894 -48.23 -5.40 -6.00
C VAL A 894 -48.95 -5.79 -4.71
N LYS A 895 -48.72 -5.05 -3.61
CA LYS A 895 -49.34 -5.23 -2.28
C LYS A 895 -49.10 -6.61 -1.66
N ARG A 896 -47.94 -7.20 -1.96
CA ARG A 896 -47.38 -8.40 -1.35
C ARG A 896 -45.87 -8.25 -1.24
N GLN A 897 -45.22 -9.16 -0.51
CA GLN A 897 -43.77 -9.25 -0.55
C GLN A 897 -43.29 -9.76 -1.92
N ILE A 898 -42.05 -9.40 -2.27
CA ILE A 898 -41.37 -9.97 -3.45
C ILE A 898 -41.09 -11.46 -3.20
N ASP A 899 -41.27 -12.26 -4.25
CA ASP A 899 -41.00 -13.68 -4.28
C ASP A 899 -40.15 -14.01 -5.51
N ALA A 900 -38.88 -14.32 -5.32
CA ALA A 900 -37.91 -14.63 -6.39
C ALA A 900 -38.26 -15.89 -7.21
N SER A 901 -39.29 -16.66 -6.83
CA SER A 901 -39.82 -17.77 -7.63
C SER A 901 -40.96 -17.36 -8.59
N VAL A 902 -41.48 -16.13 -8.45
CA VAL A 902 -42.60 -15.57 -9.23
C VAL A 902 -42.23 -14.27 -9.93
N ASP A 903 -41.37 -13.45 -9.31
CA ASP A 903 -40.98 -12.12 -9.77
C ASP A 903 -39.67 -12.14 -10.57
N ASP A 904 -39.67 -11.47 -11.73
CA ASP A 904 -38.44 -11.21 -12.49
C ASP A 904 -37.64 -10.08 -11.83
N LEU A 905 -36.77 -10.46 -10.90
CA LEU A 905 -35.95 -9.53 -10.13
C LEU A 905 -35.06 -8.65 -11.02
N ASP A 906 -34.61 -9.12 -12.17
CA ASP A 906 -33.73 -8.36 -13.08
C ASP A 906 -34.51 -7.26 -13.85
N GLN A 907 -35.85 -7.27 -13.84
CA GLN A 907 -36.69 -6.14 -14.29
C GLN A 907 -37.06 -5.16 -13.17
N ILE A 908 -37.02 -5.62 -11.91
CA ILE A 908 -37.42 -4.82 -10.72
C ILE A 908 -36.23 -4.08 -10.12
N LEU A 909 -35.06 -4.72 -10.06
CA LEU A 909 -33.89 -4.24 -9.35
C LEU A 909 -32.98 -3.38 -10.24
N PRO A 910 -32.47 -2.22 -9.77
CA PRO A 910 -31.60 -1.34 -10.55
C PRO A 910 -30.21 -1.92 -10.88
N PHE A 911 -29.83 -3.03 -10.26
CA PHE A 911 -28.68 -3.84 -10.64
C PHE A 911 -29.11 -5.30 -10.72
N THR A 912 -28.99 -5.89 -11.91
CA THR A 912 -29.24 -7.33 -12.14
C THR A 912 -28.19 -8.19 -11.44
N SER A 913 -28.45 -9.48 -11.28
CA SER A 913 -27.47 -10.41 -10.67
C SER A 913 -26.12 -10.37 -11.41
N GLU A 914 -26.14 -10.44 -12.75
CA GLU A 914 -24.95 -10.31 -13.60
C GLU A 914 -24.26 -8.94 -13.44
N THR A 915 -25.03 -7.85 -13.33
CA THR A 915 -24.47 -6.50 -13.13
C THR A 915 -23.74 -6.42 -11.79
N ILE A 916 -24.28 -7.06 -10.75
CA ILE A 916 -23.68 -7.09 -9.42
C ILE A 916 -22.35 -7.86 -9.44
N ASP A 917 -22.30 -9.11 -9.89
CA ASP A 917 -21.06 -9.91 -9.85
C ASP A 917 -19.89 -9.23 -10.58
N ASN A 918 -20.17 -8.64 -11.75
CA ASN A 918 -19.19 -7.82 -12.48
C ASN A 918 -18.74 -6.58 -11.69
N THR A 919 -19.67 -5.90 -11.01
CA THR A 919 -19.39 -4.69 -10.21
C THR A 919 -18.64 -5.02 -8.91
N LEU A 920 -18.99 -6.10 -8.20
CA LEU A 920 -18.39 -6.50 -6.92
C LEU A 920 -16.89 -6.70 -7.05
N SER A 921 -16.45 -7.32 -8.15
CA SER A 921 -15.04 -7.55 -8.45
C SER A 921 -14.21 -6.26 -8.53
N LEU A 922 -14.76 -5.20 -9.12
CA LEU A 922 -14.12 -3.88 -9.20
C LEU A 922 -14.27 -3.09 -7.89
N LEU A 923 -15.42 -3.22 -7.22
CA LEU A 923 -15.71 -2.59 -5.93
C LEU A 923 -14.76 -3.11 -4.84
N HIS A 924 -14.58 -4.43 -4.73
CA HIS A 924 -13.65 -5.07 -3.79
C HIS A 924 -12.20 -4.62 -4.03
N MET A 925 -11.79 -4.56 -5.29
CA MET A 925 -10.47 -4.09 -5.70
C MET A 925 -10.25 -2.61 -5.34
N ARG A 926 -11.26 -1.75 -5.50
CA ARG A 926 -11.19 -0.34 -5.07
C ARG A 926 -11.25 -0.15 -3.53
N GLU A 927 -12.04 -0.95 -2.80
CA GLU A 927 -11.99 -0.99 -1.31
C GLU A 927 -10.59 -1.42 -0.83
N LYS A 928 -9.93 -2.38 -1.51
CA LYS A 928 -8.53 -2.74 -1.24
C LYS A 928 -7.58 -1.56 -1.50
N MET A 929 -7.70 -0.87 -2.64
CA MET A 929 -6.90 0.31 -2.97
C MET A 929 -7.03 1.45 -1.94
N ALA A 930 -8.26 1.79 -1.52
CA ALA A 930 -8.51 2.82 -0.52
C ALA A 930 -7.84 2.50 0.84
N ARG A 931 -7.75 1.21 1.20
CA ARG A 931 -7.05 0.75 2.40
C ARG A 931 -5.53 0.82 2.28
N VAL A 932 -4.95 0.54 1.10
CA VAL A 932 -3.50 0.72 0.87
C VAL A 932 -3.08 2.18 1.12
N LEU A 933 -3.95 3.14 0.79
CA LEU A 933 -3.71 4.56 1.11
C LEU A 933 -3.65 4.84 2.61
N SER A 934 -4.43 4.15 3.46
CA SER A 934 -4.36 4.36 4.92
C SER A 934 -3.02 3.93 5.54
N TYR A 935 -2.22 3.09 4.87
CA TYR A 935 -0.84 2.79 5.29
C TYR A 935 0.12 4.00 5.16
N GLY A 936 -0.34 5.13 4.62
CA GLY A 936 0.34 6.43 4.74
C GLY A 936 0.42 6.95 6.18
N VAL A 937 -0.37 6.42 7.12
CA VAL A 937 -0.22 6.69 8.56
C VAL A 937 1.20 6.37 9.05
N LYS A 938 1.81 5.25 8.63
CA LYS A 938 3.22 4.94 8.99
C LYS A 938 4.20 6.00 8.48
N GLU A 939 3.98 6.58 7.29
CA GLU A 939 4.84 7.63 6.75
C GLU A 939 4.74 8.92 7.60
N TRP A 940 3.54 9.30 8.05
CA TRP A 940 3.39 10.42 8.98
C TRP A 940 4.05 10.17 10.35
N ILE A 941 4.02 8.94 10.87
CA ILE A 941 4.74 8.58 12.10
C ILE A 941 6.25 8.74 11.89
N LEU A 942 6.80 8.25 10.77
CA LEU A 942 8.22 8.41 10.43
C LEU A 942 8.61 9.88 10.29
N ILE A 943 7.77 10.73 9.66
CA ILE A 943 8.01 12.17 9.59
C ILE A 943 8.05 12.79 11.00
N ALA A 944 7.14 12.41 11.89
CA ALA A 944 7.13 12.93 13.26
C ALA A 944 8.37 12.50 14.06
N VAL A 945 8.72 11.20 14.04
CA VAL A 945 9.90 10.68 14.76
C VAL A 945 11.20 11.26 14.19
N LEU A 946 11.31 11.41 12.86
CA LEU A 946 12.45 12.07 12.23
C LEU A 946 12.57 13.54 12.64
N ARG A 947 11.45 14.28 12.70
CA ARG A 947 11.43 15.67 13.16
C ARG A 947 11.89 15.81 14.59
N ASP A 948 11.40 14.95 15.48
CA ASP A 948 11.79 14.97 16.90
C ASP A 948 13.27 14.64 17.12
N TRP A 949 13.76 13.64 16.37
CA TRP A 949 15.14 13.14 16.44
C TRP A 949 16.18 14.11 15.82
N LYS A 950 15.84 14.82 14.74
CA LYS A 950 16.80 15.66 13.98
C LYS A 950 16.62 17.16 14.09
N PHE A 951 15.41 17.66 14.29
CA PHE A 951 15.10 19.10 14.14
C PHE A 951 14.55 19.73 15.41
N GLU A 952 13.65 19.05 16.12
CA GLU A 952 13.04 19.53 17.37
C GLU A 952 13.81 19.03 18.62
N ASN A 953 14.86 18.24 18.41
CA ASN A 953 15.99 18.00 19.30
C ASN A 953 15.64 17.35 20.66
N ARG A 954 14.65 16.44 20.65
CA ARG A 954 14.25 15.60 21.79
C ARG A 954 14.58 14.13 21.49
N PRO A 955 15.88 13.74 21.40
CA PRO A 955 16.25 12.43 20.88
C PRO A 955 15.64 11.27 21.70
N PRO A 956 15.02 10.26 21.05
CA PRO A 956 14.61 9.03 21.73
C PRO A 956 15.85 8.35 22.29
N ARG A 957 16.00 8.40 23.62
CA ARG A 957 17.31 8.21 24.27
C ARG A 957 17.87 6.80 24.10
N LYS A 958 16.98 5.80 24.20
CA LYS A 958 17.17 4.37 23.99
C LYS A 958 15.82 3.76 23.68
N LEU A 959 15.79 2.72 22.85
CA LEU A 959 14.59 1.94 22.51
C LEU A 959 14.86 0.45 22.74
N ARG A 960 13.81 -0.36 22.84
CA ARG A 960 13.86 -1.82 22.86
C ARG A 960 13.47 -2.35 21.48
N PHE A 961 14.35 -3.14 20.87
CA PHE A 961 14.12 -3.85 19.62
C PHE A 961 13.85 -5.33 19.92
N THR A 962 12.78 -5.90 19.37
CA THR A 962 12.43 -7.32 19.52
C THR A 962 12.53 -8.02 18.17
N VAL A 963 13.25 -9.14 18.09
CA VAL A 963 13.56 -9.84 16.83
C VAL A 963 12.36 -10.64 16.32
N ASP A 964 11.79 -10.20 15.20
CA ASP A 964 10.73 -10.94 14.49
C ASP A 964 11.33 -11.98 13.52
N SER A 965 12.48 -11.69 12.89
CA SER A 965 13.18 -12.68 12.06
C SER A 965 14.68 -12.40 11.85
N ALA A 966 15.46 -13.47 11.70
CA ALA A 966 16.89 -13.43 11.36
C ALA A 966 17.14 -13.81 9.89
N TRP A 967 17.88 -12.97 9.17
CA TRP A 967 18.25 -13.15 7.76
C TRP A 967 19.77 -13.33 7.60
N SER A 968 20.24 -13.63 6.39
CA SER A 968 21.67 -13.88 6.12
C SER A 968 22.59 -12.67 6.32
N LYS A 969 22.05 -11.44 6.36
CA LYS A 969 22.82 -10.19 6.47
C LYS A 969 22.45 -9.29 7.68
N GLY A 970 21.53 -9.72 8.53
CA GLY A 970 21.04 -8.94 9.69
C GLY A 970 19.71 -9.45 10.25
N LEU A 971 19.13 -8.68 11.16
CA LEU A 971 17.84 -8.95 11.81
C LEU A 971 16.77 -7.94 11.35
N MET A 972 15.53 -8.39 11.29
CA MET A 972 14.34 -7.55 11.22
C MET A 972 13.51 -7.76 12.49
N GLY A 973 12.92 -6.69 13.00
CA GLY A 973 12.16 -6.69 14.24
C GLY A 973 11.46 -5.36 14.49
N ARG A 974 10.72 -5.24 15.58
CA ARG A 974 10.01 -3.99 15.95
C ARG A 974 10.70 -3.27 17.10
N ILE A 975 10.71 -1.94 17.03
CA ILE A 975 11.07 -1.06 18.15
C ILE A 975 9.84 -0.73 18.99
N ASP A 976 10.04 -0.57 20.30
CA ASP A 976 9.02 -0.12 21.26
C ASP A 976 8.67 1.38 21.13
N LEU A 977 8.50 1.85 19.90
CA LEU A 977 8.08 3.21 19.55
C LEU A 977 7.06 3.12 18.41
N PHE A 978 5.78 3.28 18.74
CA PHE A 978 4.65 3.22 17.80
C PHE A 978 4.62 1.95 16.92
N ASP A 979 5.03 0.81 17.49
CA ASP A 979 5.14 -0.51 16.84
C ASP A 979 5.89 -0.51 15.49
N LEU A 980 6.84 0.41 15.32
CA LEU A 980 7.57 0.61 14.06
C LEU A 980 8.54 -0.55 13.78
N ASP A 981 8.54 -1.02 12.53
CA ASP A 981 9.48 -2.03 12.05
C ASP A 981 10.88 -1.40 11.80
N ALA A 982 11.93 -2.14 12.15
CA ALA A 982 13.31 -1.68 12.10
C ALA A 982 14.29 -2.78 11.64
N LEU A 983 15.45 -2.35 11.16
CA LEU A 983 16.52 -3.18 10.62
C LEU A 983 17.79 -3.02 11.47
N LEU A 984 18.39 -4.15 11.84
CA LEU A 984 19.61 -4.21 12.65
C LEU A 984 20.64 -5.05 11.88
N THR A 985 21.62 -4.39 11.27
CA THR A 985 22.59 -5.04 10.37
C THR A 985 23.67 -5.81 11.14
N ILE A 986 24.42 -6.70 10.47
CA ILE A 986 25.53 -7.43 11.11
C ILE A 986 26.60 -6.48 11.72
N PRO A 987 27.05 -5.40 11.04
CA PRO A 987 27.87 -4.37 11.68
C PRO A 987 27.19 -3.72 12.90
N ASP A 988 25.90 -3.40 12.80
CA ASP A 988 25.13 -2.72 13.84
C ASP A 988 24.84 -3.58 15.09
N LEU A 989 25.08 -4.89 15.04
CA LEU A 989 25.08 -5.76 16.23
C LEU A 989 26.20 -5.42 17.24
N ASN A 990 27.20 -4.61 16.86
CA ASN A 990 28.32 -4.20 17.71
C ASN A 990 29.05 -5.37 18.42
N SER A 991 29.05 -6.55 17.78
CA SER A 991 29.59 -7.82 18.32
C SER A 991 28.95 -8.31 19.63
N LEU A 992 27.76 -7.82 19.99
CA LEU A 992 27.07 -8.18 21.25
C LEU A 992 26.50 -9.60 21.26
N ALA A 993 26.16 -10.15 20.09
CA ALA A 993 25.70 -11.52 19.90
C ALA A 993 26.08 -12.01 18.49
N LEU A 994 26.13 -13.34 18.29
CA LEU A 994 26.39 -13.94 16.98
C LEU A 994 25.06 -14.31 16.30
N MET A 995 24.95 -14.07 14.99
CA MET A 995 23.78 -14.40 14.15
C MET A 995 23.30 -15.87 14.18
N LYS A 996 24.08 -16.78 14.76
CA LYS A 996 23.73 -18.20 14.95
C LYS A 996 23.11 -18.52 16.32
N ASP A 997 23.27 -17.62 17.29
CA ASP A 997 22.86 -17.81 18.69
C ASP A 997 21.62 -16.97 19.04
N ILE A 998 21.35 -15.93 18.24
CA ILE A 998 20.16 -15.06 18.32
C ILE A 998 18.92 -15.83 17.82
N LYS A 999 17.78 -15.66 18.51
CA LYS A 999 16.49 -16.28 18.18
C LYS A 999 15.39 -15.26 17.88
N VAL A 1000 14.31 -15.72 17.26
CA VAL A 1000 13.04 -14.96 17.22
C VAL A 1000 12.52 -14.80 18.65
N GLY A 1001 12.08 -13.59 19.01
CA GLY A 1001 11.69 -13.23 20.38
C GLY A 1001 12.85 -12.74 21.27
N ASP A 1002 14.10 -12.72 20.78
CA ASP A 1002 15.19 -12.04 21.48
C ASP A 1002 15.01 -10.51 21.45
N ALA A 1003 15.47 -9.84 22.51
CA ALA A 1003 15.41 -8.40 22.64
C ALA A 1003 16.80 -7.75 22.73
N PHE A 1004 16.90 -6.53 22.22
CA PHE A 1004 18.07 -5.66 22.28
C PHE A 1004 17.66 -4.26 22.77
N GLU A 1005 18.54 -3.60 23.51
CA GLU A 1005 18.51 -2.16 23.71
C GLU A 1005 19.20 -1.50 22.50
N VAL A 1006 18.57 -0.53 21.85
CA VAL A 1006 19.03 0.06 20.58
C VAL A 1006 18.94 1.58 20.54
N GLU A 1007 19.64 2.17 19.58
CA GLU A 1007 19.56 3.59 19.19
C GLU A 1007 19.35 3.70 17.67
N ILE A 1008 18.54 4.66 17.21
CA ILE A 1008 18.32 4.93 15.78
C ILE A 1008 19.60 5.52 15.16
N THR A 1009 20.09 4.91 14.07
CA THR A 1009 21.27 5.37 13.32
C THR A 1009 20.89 6.11 12.04
N ASN A 1010 19.88 5.61 11.31
CA ASN A 1010 19.38 6.19 10.07
C ASN A 1010 17.88 5.93 9.90
N MET A 1011 17.20 6.71 9.07
CA MET A 1011 15.78 6.56 8.75
C MET A 1011 15.51 7.06 7.33
N ASN A 1012 14.63 6.37 6.59
CA ASN A 1012 14.16 6.80 5.28
C ASN A 1012 12.62 6.78 5.24
N VAL A 1013 12.00 7.96 5.24
CA VAL A 1013 10.54 8.12 5.16
C VAL A 1013 10.00 7.54 3.86
N HIS A 1014 10.71 7.71 2.74
CA HIS A 1014 10.25 7.32 1.41
C HIS A 1014 10.22 5.80 1.19
N GLN A 1015 11.22 5.09 1.74
CA GLN A 1015 11.31 3.62 1.68
C GLN A 1015 10.62 2.92 2.87
N LYS A 1016 10.14 3.68 3.86
CA LYS A 1016 9.61 3.22 5.16
C LYS A 1016 10.63 2.40 5.96
N GLU A 1017 11.87 2.87 6.04
CA GLU A 1017 12.99 2.15 6.67
C GLU A 1017 13.49 2.86 7.94
N ILE A 1018 13.79 2.08 8.98
CA ILE A 1018 14.51 2.52 10.18
C ILE A 1018 15.71 1.61 10.38
N PHE A 1019 16.90 2.18 10.55
CA PHE A 1019 18.11 1.45 10.91
C PHE A 1019 18.47 1.75 12.37
N VAL A 1020 18.80 0.69 13.11
CA VAL A 1020 19.14 0.77 14.54
C VAL A 1020 20.44 0.03 14.83
N LYS A 1021 21.20 0.51 15.82
CA LYS A 1021 22.38 -0.17 16.36
C LYS A 1021 22.10 -0.77 17.73
N ALA A 1022 22.63 -1.97 17.99
CA ALA A 1022 22.56 -2.62 19.29
C ALA A 1022 23.50 -1.95 20.28
N VAL A 1023 22.96 -1.51 21.42
CA VAL A 1023 23.70 -0.97 22.57
C VAL A 1023 23.90 -2.05 23.64
N LYS A 1024 22.93 -2.96 23.80
CA LYS A 1024 22.99 -4.08 24.74
C LYS A 1024 22.08 -5.23 24.26
N TYR A 1025 22.55 -6.48 24.33
CA TYR A 1025 21.69 -7.66 24.19
C TYR A 1025 20.95 -7.91 25.51
N LEU A 1026 19.64 -8.18 25.44
CA LEU A 1026 18.78 -8.38 26.62
C LEU A 1026 18.40 -9.85 26.84
N GLY A 1027 18.61 -10.73 25.85
CA GLY A 1027 18.15 -12.13 25.87
C GLY A 1027 16.72 -12.28 25.31
N PRO A 1028 16.12 -13.48 25.41
CA PRO A 1028 14.71 -13.70 25.07
C PRO A 1028 13.79 -12.80 25.90
N ASP A 1029 12.65 -12.38 25.34
CA ASP A 1029 11.73 -11.50 26.07
C ASP A 1029 10.97 -12.22 27.19
N ASP A 1030 11.44 -12.06 28.44
CA ASP A 1030 10.81 -12.56 29.67
C ASP A 1030 9.32 -12.19 29.80
N LYS A 1031 8.82 -11.14 29.11
CA LYS A 1031 7.39 -10.82 29.09
C LYS A 1031 6.50 -11.89 28.44
N ALA A 1032 7.07 -12.76 27.59
CA ALA A 1032 6.37 -13.93 27.07
C ALA A 1032 6.41 -15.13 28.04
N ALA A 1033 7.33 -15.11 29.02
CA ALA A 1033 7.58 -16.22 29.96
C ALA A 1033 6.99 -16.00 31.36
N SER A 1034 6.62 -14.77 31.73
CA SER A 1034 6.20 -14.42 33.10
C SER A 1034 4.78 -14.88 33.50
N THR A 1035 3.99 -15.44 32.57
CA THR A 1035 2.63 -15.96 32.83
C THR A 1035 2.35 -17.21 32.00
N SER A 1036 3.08 -18.30 32.31
CA SER A 1036 2.73 -19.68 31.91
C SER A 1036 1.65 -20.27 32.80
#